data_AF-A0A4U7KTL1-F1
#
_entry.id   AF-A0A4U7KTL1-F1
#
_cell.length_a   1.000
_cell.length_b   1.000
_cell.length_c   1.000
_cell.angle_alpha   90.00
_cell.angle_beta   90.00
_cell.angle_gamma   90.00
#
_symmetry.space_group_name_H-M   'P 1'
#
loop_
_entity.id
_entity.type
_entity.pdbx_description
1 polymer ?
#
loop_
_entity_poly.entity_id
_entity_poly.type
_entity_poly.pdbx_seq_one_letter_code
_entity_poly.pdbx_strand_id
1 'polypeptide(L)'
;MLRYLRPLTEPFSNRYRQYLPLATSTPRGSVSAQGGATGPSASNETSSPSSPISSAPFRGLSKKAVFRRRNLAWHLRWLAVLLVLAYTVHAAVLPFFFPRSAASEAEARSQALDLLHQQLATASYPQAPFSSSADEPAPASAAQSVHRLFRDVSPGVASRDVLPIRAYDALSDACVEEWVAHHRWGDACRDTDLSAGLQIDAVWAWVNGSDPAQVLARNAYRPSSRINVDAQHRYADHNELLYSMRSAYQSFGGSKGIGKMHIMASAYPLPESAAEGVAIPPGKGGKVMVGQVPYWLNVSAGGAEVGVELHHDAEYFRPMQRSGEQHLLTSDDVDTWRAQTLPSFNSLAVESQLFNLPNASSDQLVYLNDDFFTMVPNAVADLTSPLFGTVIKSDTRLFSFYRPSEHPFQRLWNPAGEEVGIKRAAWILGQRFPMRTLPYITHHPRSLSLPLLKEAAQTFPDAFANTTLARFRAQEEVPDSIQAFFLASWYIVERHREALLWTWAVAKWGGEAGWISSEVSRAMWEELAQANGAADGANKIDVRRPVRRSRDADADAFEKAGVPAPKNTQYSFSSHDGHALSYLDWSWPWERSRNGYPDLSGETPGERRRHARSWLPSDRSETRHVCQISLSKCFAPQASAGESADSLFRRIAFAQASCGDCILAALLHASGASGISAFLPPPSATLHVAPSFIDLGSRAHLPLTPDWRTSNFSLASILPPHPQGKQISLRTWCTRLIQRYQYVLGSTPSTFYKVEYASRLPGQLKAVDDTLATAEPTTYVCLNDDIKEGAEGTRKLNGIMHEWFASHWSARIPGEISL
;
A
#
# COMPACT_ATOMS: atom_id res chain seq x y z
N MET A 1 34.16 -16.27 -21.07
CA MET A 1 33.49 -16.55 -19.77
C MET A 1 33.42 -15.32 -18.86
N LEU A 2 34.51 -14.60 -18.59
CA LEU A 2 34.50 -13.38 -17.74
C LEU A 2 33.66 -12.19 -18.25
N ARG A 3 33.29 -12.14 -19.54
CA ARG A 3 32.33 -11.15 -20.09
C ARG A 3 30.85 -11.45 -19.81
N TYR A 4 30.50 -12.69 -19.46
CA TYR A 4 29.12 -13.11 -19.18
C TYR A 4 28.75 -13.06 -17.69
N LEU A 5 29.73 -12.86 -16.80
CA LEU A 5 29.52 -12.74 -15.35
C LEU A 5 29.52 -11.29 -14.84
N ARG A 6 29.87 -10.33 -15.71
CA ARG A 6 29.86 -8.89 -15.41
C ARG A 6 28.51 -8.32 -14.91
N PRO A 7 27.32 -8.87 -15.30
CA PRO A 7 26.03 -8.44 -14.75
C PRO A 7 25.79 -8.88 -13.28
N LEU A 8 26.67 -9.62 -12.63
CA LEU A 8 26.47 -10.04 -11.23
C LEU A 8 27.29 -9.23 -10.23
N THR A 9 28.15 -8.31 -10.70
CA THR A 9 29.15 -7.63 -9.86
C THR A 9 29.08 -6.10 -9.87
N GLU A 10 28.16 -5.48 -10.61
CA GLU A 10 27.99 -4.02 -10.64
C GLU A 10 26.70 -3.55 -9.93
N PRO A 11 26.75 -2.41 -9.18
CA PRO A 11 25.61 -1.86 -8.44
C PRO A 11 24.36 -1.65 -9.31
N PHE A 12 23.19 -1.91 -8.71
CA PHE A 12 21.89 -1.97 -9.39
C PHE A 12 21.45 -0.68 -10.11
N SER A 13 22.03 0.49 -9.80
CA SER A 13 21.55 1.79 -10.29
C SER A 13 21.80 2.08 -11.78
N ASN A 14 22.78 1.43 -12.42
CA ASN A 14 23.24 1.83 -13.76
C ASN A 14 22.68 0.99 -14.92
N ARG A 15 21.70 0.10 -14.68
CA ARG A 15 21.25 -0.91 -15.65
C ARG A 15 19.90 -0.68 -16.34
N TYR A 16 19.37 0.55 -16.33
CA TYR A 16 18.07 0.85 -16.94
C TYR A 16 18.14 1.26 -18.43
N ARG A 17 18.90 0.52 -19.25
CA ARG A 17 18.67 0.49 -20.69
C ARG A 17 18.74 -0.94 -21.19
N GLN A 18 17.56 -1.45 -21.57
CA GLN A 18 17.30 -2.70 -22.29
C GLN A 18 17.43 -3.99 -21.46
N TYR A 19 16.39 -4.84 -21.52
CA TYR A 19 16.41 -6.31 -21.66
C TYR A 19 15.15 -6.98 -21.06
N LEU A 20 14.70 -7.98 -21.83
CA LEU A 20 13.49 -8.81 -21.76
C LEU A 20 13.27 -9.55 -20.43
N PRO A 21 12.01 -9.92 -20.09
CA PRO A 21 11.68 -10.57 -18.82
C PRO A 21 12.10 -12.05 -18.79
N LEU A 22 12.76 -12.45 -17.71
CA LEU A 22 12.84 -13.85 -17.28
C LEU A 22 11.52 -14.24 -16.59
N ALA A 23 11.16 -15.52 -16.68
CA ALA A 23 9.90 -16.07 -16.18
C ALA A 23 9.67 -15.74 -14.70
N THR A 24 8.53 -15.11 -14.41
CA THR A 24 8.08 -14.82 -13.04
C THR A 24 7.09 -15.88 -12.58
N SER A 25 7.29 -16.26 -11.33
CA SER A 25 6.68 -17.35 -10.57
C SER A 25 5.18 -17.18 -10.37
N THR A 26 4.48 -18.31 -10.37
CA THR A 26 3.18 -18.47 -9.70
C THR A 26 3.31 -18.08 -8.21
N PRO A 27 2.29 -17.50 -7.58
CA PRO A 27 2.28 -17.28 -6.15
C PRO A 27 2.07 -18.63 -5.45
N ARG A 28 3.15 -19.39 -5.28
CA ARG A 28 3.20 -20.36 -4.17
C ARG A 28 3.56 -19.54 -2.94
N GLY A 29 2.53 -19.08 -2.22
CA GLY A 29 2.67 -18.77 -0.81
C GLY A 29 3.05 -20.06 -0.09
N SER A 30 4.34 -20.33 0.04
CA SER A 30 4.83 -21.44 0.85
C SER A 30 4.71 -21.05 2.31
N VAL A 31 3.73 -21.67 2.94
CA VAL A 31 3.63 -21.97 4.37
C VAL A 31 4.99 -22.45 4.90
N SER A 32 5.42 -21.93 6.05
CA SER A 32 6.32 -22.67 6.94
C SER A 32 5.70 -22.64 8.33
N ALA A 33 4.88 -23.65 8.58
CA ALA A 33 4.73 -24.21 9.91
C ALA A 33 6.02 -24.98 10.21
N GLN A 34 6.70 -24.66 11.31
CA GLN A 34 7.53 -25.64 12.02
C GLN A 34 7.78 -25.14 13.44
N GLY A 35 6.91 -25.59 14.35
CA GLY A 35 7.20 -25.66 15.78
C GLY A 35 7.84 -27.01 16.12
N GLY A 36 8.80 -26.97 17.05
CA GLY A 36 8.95 -27.93 18.14
C GLY A 36 9.43 -29.35 17.84
N ALA A 37 10.71 -29.61 18.10
CA ALA A 37 11.12 -30.87 18.70
C ALA A 37 12.36 -30.65 19.60
N THR A 38 12.18 -30.94 20.88
CA THR A 38 13.18 -30.91 21.95
C THR A 38 13.69 -32.33 22.25
N GLY A 39 15.03 -32.50 22.29
CA GLY A 39 15.78 -33.52 23.08
C GLY A 39 16.17 -34.85 22.39
N PRO A 40 17.11 -35.65 22.96
CA PRO A 40 18.45 -35.30 23.45
C PRO A 40 19.58 -36.26 22.93
N SER A 41 20.85 -35.84 23.12
CA SER A 41 22.13 -36.60 23.21
C SER A 41 22.27 -38.06 22.69
N ALA A 42 23.31 -38.34 21.87
CA ALA A 42 24.44 -39.26 22.17
C ALA A 42 25.29 -39.68 20.92
N SER A 43 26.60 -39.46 21.04
CA SER A 43 27.81 -40.19 20.57
C SER A 43 27.85 -41.17 19.37
N ASN A 44 28.98 -41.03 18.62
CA ASN A 44 29.83 -42.05 17.96
C ASN A 44 29.24 -42.85 16.77
N GLU A 45 29.98 -43.26 15.73
CA GLU A 45 31.36 -43.12 15.26
C GLU A 45 31.40 -43.68 13.81
N THR A 46 32.39 -43.24 13.03
CA THR A 46 33.08 -43.96 11.92
C THR A 46 32.28 -44.57 10.75
N SER A 47 32.54 -44.07 9.53
CA SER A 47 33.59 -44.60 8.65
C SER A 47 33.48 -44.03 7.23
N SER A 48 34.54 -43.35 6.76
CA SER A 48 34.86 -43.19 5.33
C SER A 48 35.47 -44.50 4.79
N PRO A 49 35.67 -44.69 3.47
CA PRO A 49 36.89 -44.14 2.85
C PRO A 49 36.85 -43.78 1.34
N SER A 50 37.81 -42.92 0.98
CA SER A 50 38.67 -42.91 -0.23
C SER A 50 38.08 -42.68 -1.65
N SER A 51 38.25 -41.45 -2.17
CA SER A 51 39.23 -40.97 -3.21
C SER A 51 39.69 -41.93 -4.35
N PRO A 52 40.37 -41.49 -5.45
CA PRO A 52 40.54 -40.18 -6.13
C PRO A 52 40.57 -40.29 -7.70
N ILE A 53 41.13 -39.29 -8.40
CA ILE A 53 41.79 -39.32 -9.75
C ILE A 53 40.85 -39.07 -10.94
N SER A 54 41.21 -38.41 -12.05
CA SER A 54 42.09 -37.28 -12.39
C SER A 54 41.76 -36.93 -13.85
N SER A 55 42.16 -35.74 -14.26
CA SER A 55 42.17 -35.23 -15.64
C SER A 55 43.08 -36.01 -16.61
N ALA A 56 42.64 -36.11 -17.87
CA ALA A 56 43.34 -35.89 -19.17
C ALA A 56 43.05 -37.00 -20.24
N PRO A 57 43.51 -36.88 -21.50
CA PRO A 57 42.83 -36.18 -22.60
C PRO A 57 42.52 -37.11 -23.80
N PHE A 58 41.55 -36.78 -24.66
CA PHE A 58 41.34 -37.51 -25.92
C PHE A 58 41.57 -36.64 -27.15
N ARG A 59 42.57 -37.04 -27.95
CA ARG A 59 42.79 -36.64 -29.35
C ARG A 59 42.30 -37.77 -30.26
N GLY A 60 41.56 -37.39 -31.29
CA GLY A 60 41.59 -38.04 -32.60
C GLY A 60 40.42 -38.98 -32.92
N LEU A 61 39.55 -38.55 -33.83
CA LEU A 61 39.25 -39.29 -35.07
C LEU A 61 38.50 -38.38 -36.06
N SER A 62 39.08 -38.30 -37.24
CA SER A 62 38.58 -37.63 -38.44
C SER A 62 37.81 -38.65 -39.28
N LYS A 63 36.57 -38.31 -39.69
CA LYS A 63 36.08 -38.33 -41.09
C LYS A 63 34.54 -38.35 -41.16
N LYS A 64 34.02 -37.35 -41.89
CA LYS A 64 32.81 -37.33 -42.72
C LYS A 64 31.47 -37.73 -42.08
N ALA A 65 30.77 -36.73 -41.54
CA ALA A 65 29.31 -36.66 -41.63
C ALA A 65 28.93 -35.24 -42.07
N VAL A 66 28.48 -35.11 -43.32
CA VAL A 66 27.95 -33.87 -43.89
C VAL A 66 26.61 -33.60 -43.22
N PHE A 67 26.60 -32.82 -42.14
CA PHE A 67 25.37 -32.22 -41.63
C PHE A 67 24.95 -31.12 -42.59
N ARG A 68 23.96 -31.41 -43.45
CA ARG A 68 23.16 -30.37 -44.11
C ARG A 68 22.63 -29.44 -43.03
N ARG A 69 23.13 -28.20 -42.97
CA ARG A 69 22.45 -27.09 -42.29
C ARG A 69 21.08 -26.91 -42.95
N ARG A 70 20.08 -27.65 -42.51
CA ARG A 70 18.69 -27.26 -42.73
C ARG A 70 18.48 -26.01 -41.89
N ASN A 71 18.21 -24.91 -42.57
CA ASN A 71 18.04 -23.59 -41.99
C ASN A 71 17.10 -23.66 -40.77
N LEU A 72 17.56 -23.19 -39.61
CA LEU A 72 16.75 -22.98 -38.40
C LEU A 72 15.44 -22.24 -38.72
N ALA A 73 15.47 -21.38 -39.73
CA ALA A 73 14.30 -20.68 -40.28
C ALA A 73 13.21 -21.62 -40.82
N TRP A 74 13.54 -22.80 -41.34
CA TRP A 74 12.56 -23.77 -41.82
C TRP A 74 11.81 -24.44 -40.67
N HIS A 75 12.52 -24.79 -39.59
CA HIS A 75 11.90 -25.33 -38.38
C HIS A 75 11.04 -24.29 -37.65
N LEU A 76 11.49 -23.02 -37.59
CA LEU A 76 10.69 -21.93 -37.02
C LEU A 76 9.43 -21.63 -37.85
N ARG A 77 9.52 -21.68 -39.18
CA ARG A 77 8.34 -21.53 -40.06
C ARG A 77 7.36 -22.69 -39.89
N TRP A 78 7.85 -23.92 -39.79
CA TRP A 78 7.01 -25.08 -39.52
C TRP A 78 6.34 -25.02 -38.15
N LEU A 79 7.05 -24.57 -37.11
CA LEU A 79 6.48 -24.37 -35.79
C LEU A 79 5.40 -23.28 -35.79
N ALA A 80 5.62 -22.18 -36.51
CA ALA A 80 4.63 -21.12 -36.67
C ALA A 80 3.38 -21.63 -37.42
N VAL A 81 3.55 -22.42 -38.48
CA VAL A 81 2.43 -23.04 -39.20
C VAL A 81 1.65 -24.00 -38.30
N LEU A 82 2.34 -24.83 -37.50
CA LEU A 82 1.69 -25.75 -36.56
C LEU A 82 0.94 -25.01 -35.43
N LEU A 83 1.49 -23.89 -34.93
CA LEU A 83 0.81 -23.06 -33.93
C LEU A 83 -0.42 -22.36 -34.52
N VAL A 84 -0.33 -21.86 -35.76
CA VAL A 84 -1.49 -21.30 -36.48
C VAL A 84 -2.54 -22.39 -36.71
N LEU A 85 -2.14 -23.59 -37.13
CA LEU A 85 -3.07 -24.71 -37.35
C LEU A 85 -3.73 -25.17 -36.04
N ALA A 86 -2.97 -25.25 -34.96
CA ALA A 86 -3.51 -25.58 -33.63
C ALA A 86 -4.47 -24.50 -33.14
N TYR A 87 -4.15 -23.22 -33.35
CA TYR A 87 -5.03 -22.10 -33.01
C TYR A 87 -6.30 -22.09 -33.87
N THR A 88 -6.22 -22.34 -35.17
CA THR A 88 -7.39 -22.39 -36.05
C THR A 88 -8.29 -23.57 -35.72
N VAL A 89 -7.73 -24.75 -35.42
CA VAL A 89 -8.50 -25.91 -34.95
C VAL A 89 -9.14 -25.61 -33.60
N HIS A 90 -8.39 -25.07 -32.64
CA HIS A 90 -8.94 -24.67 -31.34
C HIS A 90 -10.06 -23.61 -31.47
N ALA A 91 -9.88 -22.61 -32.33
CA ALA A 91 -10.88 -21.56 -32.58
C ALA A 91 -12.11 -22.07 -33.34
N ALA A 92 -11.95 -23.04 -34.25
CA ALA A 92 -13.06 -23.66 -34.98
C ALA A 92 -13.84 -24.66 -34.13
N VAL A 93 -13.19 -25.29 -33.15
CA VAL A 93 -13.77 -26.34 -32.30
C VAL A 93 -14.40 -25.77 -31.02
N LEU A 94 -13.90 -24.64 -30.50
CA LEU A 94 -14.47 -23.98 -29.30
C LEU A 94 -15.99 -23.76 -29.35
N PRO A 95 -16.58 -23.27 -30.46
CA PRO A 95 -18.02 -23.00 -30.54
C PRO A 95 -18.87 -24.27 -30.50
N PHE A 96 -18.32 -25.44 -30.86
CA PHE A 96 -19.02 -26.73 -30.84
C PHE A 96 -19.05 -27.37 -29.46
N PHE A 97 -18.04 -27.14 -28.61
CA PHE A 97 -18.01 -27.61 -27.23
C PHE A 97 -18.62 -26.62 -26.23
N PHE A 98 -18.66 -25.33 -26.59
CA PHE A 98 -19.29 -24.26 -25.80
C PHE A 98 -20.22 -23.41 -26.67
N PRO A 99 -21.39 -23.95 -27.08
CA PRO A 99 -22.37 -23.15 -27.81
C PRO A 99 -22.84 -21.99 -26.92
N ARG A 100 -22.49 -20.75 -27.29
CA ARG A 100 -23.16 -19.55 -26.76
C ARG A 100 -24.56 -19.52 -27.35
N SER A 101 -25.55 -20.07 -26.65
CA SER A 101 -26.93 -19.88 -27.06
C SER A 101 -27.34 -18.47 -26.65
N ALA A 102 -27.57 -17.58 -27.62
CA ALA A 102 -28.12 -16.25 -27.37
C ALA A 102 -29.49 -16.32 -26.65
N ALA A 103 -30.19 -17.46 -26.76
CA ALA A 103 -31.42 -17.77 -26.03
C ALA A 103 -31.20 -17.83 -24.50
N SER A 104 -30.08 -18.42 -24.03
CA SER A 104 -29.79 -18.53 -22.59
C SER A 104 -29.45 -17.19 -21.92
N GLU A 105 -28.84 -16.26 -22.66
CA GLU A 105 -28.46 -14.94 -22.13
C GLU A 105 -29.68 -13.99 -22.03
N ALA A 106 -30.59 -14.06 -23.00
CA ALA A 106 -31.86 -13.32 -22.96
C ALA A 106 -32.77 -13.84 -21.82
N GLU A 107 -32.83 -15.16 -21.64
CA GLU A 107 -33.59 -15.78 -20.54
C GLU A 107 -33.01 -15.42 -19.18
N ALA A 108 -31.67 -15.53 -19.00
CA ALA A 108 -31.01 -15.11 -17.77
C ALA A 108 -31.19 -13.62 -17.46
N ARG A 109 -31.20 -12.77 -18.50
CA ARG A 109 -31.47 -11.33 -18.37
C ARG A 109 -32.92 -11.08 -17.92
N SER A 110 -33.89 -11.79 -18.50
CA SER A 110 -35.30 -11.68 -18.09
C SER A 110 -35.47 -12.08 -16.63
N GLN A 111 -34.90 -13.23 -16.24
CA GLN A 111 -34.95 -13.70 -14.85
C GLN A 111 -34.33 -12.70 -13.87
N ALA A 112 -33.18 -12.10 -14.21
CA ALA A 112 -32.56 -11.09 -13.37
C ALA A 112 -33.41 -9.80 -13.27
N LEU A 113 -34.06 -9.38 -14.37
CA LEU A 113 -34.99 -8.24 -14.35
C LEU A 113 -36.21 -8.51 -13.48
N ASP A 114 -36.81 -9.70 -13.60
CA ASP A 114 -37.98 -10.10 -12.81
C ASP A 114 -37.63 -10.15 -11.32
N LEU A 115 -36.48 -10.72 -10.98
CA LEU A 115 -35.97 -10.75 -9.60
C LEU A 115 -35.71 -9.35 -9.05
N LEU A 116 -35.08 -8.46 -9.83
CA LEU A 116 -34.85 -7.08 -9.41
C LEU A 116 -36.16 -6.34 -9.20
N HIS A 117 -37.12 -6.48 -10.12
CA HIS A 117 -38.43 -5.86 -9.99
C HIS A 117 -39.16 -6.36 -8.73
N GLN A 118 -39.14 -7.68 -8.46
CA GLN A 118 -39.69 -8.24 -7.22
C GLN A 118 -39.00 -7.64 -5.98
N GLN A 119 -37.67 -7.55 -5.97
CA GLN A 119 -36.93 -6.99 -4.84
C GLN A 119 -37.23 -5.51 -4.59
N LEU A 120 -37.43 -4.71 -5.65
CA LEU A 120 -37.78 -3.29 -5.55
C LEU A 120 -39.27 -3.05 -5.26
N ALA A 121 -40.16 -3.93 -5.73
CA ALA A 121 -41.60 -3.82 -5.53
C ALA A 121 -42.07 -4.35 -4.17
N THR A 122 -41.31 -5.29 -3.57
CA THR A 122 -41.57 -5.72 -2.20
C THR A 122 -41.26 -4.55 -1.27
N ALA A 123 -42.24 -4.12 -0.47
CA ALA A 123 -42.18 -2.96 0.43
C ALA A 123 -41.24 -3.17 1.65
N SER A 124 -40.05 -3.72 1.42
CA SER A 124 -39.07 -4.10 2.42
C SER A 124 -37.87 -3.13 2.45
N TYR A 125 -38.09 -1.83 2.28
CA TYR A 125 -37.34 -0.77 2.96
C TYR A 125 -38.06 0.60 2.78
N PRO A 126 -37.96 1.55 3.74
CA PRO A 126 -37.24 1.46 5.00
C PRO A 126 -37.95 0.48 5.92
N GLN A 127 -37.21 -0.31 6.70
CA GLN A 127 -37.86 -1.18 7.69
C GLN A 127 -38.96 -0.38 8.40
N ALA A 128 -40.22 -0.78 8.22
CA ALA A 128 -41.20 -0.47 9.24
C ALA A 128 -40.58 -0.94 10.56
N PRO A 129 -40.66 -0.16 11.65
CA PRO A 129 -40.06 -0.54 12.91
C PRO A 129 -40.49 -1.96 13.20
N PHE A 130 -39.54 -2.90 13.21
CA PHE A 130 -39.82 -4.20 13.80
C PHE A 130 -40.24 -3.88 15.23
N SER A 131 -41.53 -4.03 15.48
CA SER A 131 -42.10 -3.91 16.80
C SER A 131 -41.25 -4.77 17.72
N SER A 132 -41.04 -4.29 18.95
CA SER A 132 -40.18 -4.83 20.00
C SER A 132 -40.50 -6.26 20.48
N SER A 133 -41.12 -7.11 19.67
CA SER A 133 -41.28 -8.53 19.94
C SER A 133 -40.05 -9.26 19.41
N ALA A 134 -39.12 -9.57 20.32
CA ALA A 134 -37.89 -10.30 20.07
C ALA A 134 -38.07 -11.78 19.65
N ASP A 135 -39.28 -12.20 19.27
CA ASP A 135 -39.69 -13.61 19.18
C ASP A 135 -40.19 -14.08 17.80
N GLU A 136 -40.16 -13.25 16.74
CA GLU A 136 -40.49 -13.73 15.39
C GLU A 136 -39.24 -13.95 14.51
N PRO A 137 -39.02 -15.18 13.99
CA PRO A 137 -37.92 -15.47 13.08
C PRO A 137 -38.15 -14.83 11.71
N ALA A 138 -37.08 -14.35 11.08
CA ALA A 138 -37.12 -13.81 9.72
C ALA A 138 -37.71 -14.86 8.73
N PRO A 139 -38.50 -14.44 7.73
CA PRO A 139 -39.06 -15.37 6.75
C PRO A 139 -37.94 -16.08 6.00
N ALA A 140 -38.05 -17.41 5.87
CA ALA A 140 -37.07 -18.30 5.23
C ALA A 140 -36.78 -17.99 3.73
N SER A 141 -37.47 -17.02 3.14
CA SER A 141 -37.30 -16.53 1.77
C SER A 141 -36.96 -15.03 1.70
N ALA A 142 -36.32 -14.48 2.72
CA ALA A 142 -35.87 -13.08 2.72
C ALA A 142 -34.99 -12.80 1.49
N ALA A 143 -35.19 -11.65 0.84
CA ALA A 143 -34.42 -11.24 -0.32
C ALA A 143 -32.91 -11.29 0.01
N GLN A 144 -32.14 -12.04 -0.80
CA GLN A 144 -30.69 -12.17 -0.64
C GLN A 144 -29.92 -10.86 -0.96
N SER A 145 -30.62 -9.85 -1.49
CA SER A 145 -30.09 -8.52 -1.79
C SER A 145 -31.09 -7.45 -1.41
N VAL A 146 -30.60 -6.39 -0.75
CA VAL A 146 -31.35 -5.21 -0.34
C VAL A 146 -30.79 -4.01 -1.08
N HIS A 147 -31.63 -3.03 -1.42
CA HIS A 147 -31.23 -1.87 -2.21
C HIS A 147 -31.63 -0.53 -1.59
N ARG A 148 -30.77 0.47 -1.78
CA ARG A 148 -31.09 1.88 -1.57
C ARG A 148 -31.25 2.56 -2.93
N LEU A 149 -32.45 3.09 -3.20
CA LEU A 149 -32.69 3.92 -4.38
C LEU A 149 -32.32 5.37 -4.09
N PHE A 150 -31.51 5.98 -4.96
CA PHE A 150 -31.15 7.38 -4.88
C PHE A 150 -30.90 7.97 -6.27
N ARG A 151 -30.89 9.30 -6.38
CA ARG A 151 -30.53 9.99 -7.63
C ARG A 151 -29.03 10.23 -7.66
N ASP A 152 -28.42 9.97 -8.80
CA ASP A 152 -27.03 10.33 -9.05
C ASP A 152 -26.88 11.85 -9.07
N VAL A 153 -26.27 12.39 -8.01
CA VAL A 153 -25.92 13.80 -7.88
C VAL A 153 -24.40 13.90 -7.86
N SER A 154 -23.86 14.71 -8.78
CA SER A 154 -22.41 14.89 -8.92
C SER A 154 -21.81 15.48 -7.63
N PRO A 155 -20.82 14.82 -7.00
CA PRO A 155 -20.14 15.33 -5.80
C PRO A 155 -19.13 16.45 -6.10
N GLY A 156 -19.03 16.88 -7.36
CA GLY A 156 -18.11 17.94 -7.81
C GLY A 156 -16.65 17.51 -7.84
N VAL A 157 -15.75 18.49 -7.90
CA VAL A 157 -14.30 18.27 -7.97
C VAL A 157 -13.71 18.11 -6.56
N ALA A 158 -12.75 17.21 -6.37
CA ALA A 158 -12.08 17.08 -5.08
C ALA A 158 -11.11 18.25 -4.82
N SER A 159 -11.15 18.79 -3.60
CA SER A 159 -10.30 19.89 -3.15
C SER A 159 -8.80 19.49 -3.06
N ARG A 160 -7.92 20.43 -3.42
CA ARG A 160 -6.45 20.34 -3.22
C ARG A 160 -5.98 20.77 -1.83
N ASP A 161 -6.89 21.07 -0.90
CA ASP A 161 -6.52 21.47 0.45
C ASP A 161 -5.78 20.33 1.15
N VAL A 162 -4.63 20.66 1.73
CA VAL A 162 -3.81 19.73 2.50
C VAL A 162 -4.42 19.56 3.88
N LEU A 163 -4.75 18.31 4.22
CA LEU A 163 -5.35 17.97 5.50
C LEU A 163 -4.28 17.93 6.61
N PRO A 164 -4.59 18.39 7.84
CA PRO A 164 -3.72 18.20 8.98
C PRO A 164 -3.66 16.73 9.39
N ILE A 165 -2.68 16.38 10.21
CA ILE A 165 -2.68 15.15 11.00
C ILE A 165 -2.92 15.59 12.45
N ARG A 166 -4.14 15.39 12.96
CA ARG A 166 -4.64 15.92 14.24
C ARG A 166 -3.75 15.53 15.41
N ALA A 167 -3.30 14.28 15.44
CA ALA A 167 -2.38 13.81 16.48
C ALA A 167 -1.04 14.56 16.48
N TYR A 168 -0.57 15.04 15.33
CA TYR A 168 0.69 15.78 15.23
C TYR A 168 0.53 17.26 15.61
N ASP A 169 -0.66 17.83 15.39
CA ASP A 169 -0.99 19.19 15.83
C ASP A 169 -1.08 19.31 17.36
N ALA A 170 -1.30 18.20 18.07
CA ALA A 170 -1.29 18.17 19.53
C ALA A 170 0.10 18.39 20.14
N LEU A 171 1.19 18.08 19.42
CA LEU A 171 2.55 18.25 19.94
C LEU A 171 2.94 19.73 19.88
N SER A 172 3.38 20.25 21.03
CA SER A 172 4.00 21.58 21.12
C SER A 172 5.33 21.62 20.33
N ASP A 173 5.78 22.82 19.94
CA ASP A 173 7.06 22.97 19.23
C ASP A 173 8.25 22.43 20.05
N ALA A 174 8.21 22.59 21.37
CA ALA A 174 9.21 22.02 22.27
C ALA A 174 9.15 20.49 22.32
N CYS A 175 7.96 19.90 22.33
CA CYS A 175 7.81 18.45 22.25
C CYS A 175 8.29 17.90 20.89
N VAL A 176 7.99 18.58 19.79
CA VAL A 176 8.46 18.20 18.45
C VAL A 176 9.99 18.18 18.40
N GLU A 177 10.66 19.16 19.01
CA GLU A 177 12.13 19.16 19.14
C GLU A 177 12.63 17.96 19.96
N GLU A 178 12.07 17.67 21.14
CA GLU A 178 12.51 16.52 21.96
C GLU A 178 12.23 15.17 21.26
N TRP A 179 11.01 14.97 20.77
CA TRP A 179 10.58 13.69 20.21
C TRP A 179 11.11 13.44 18.80
N VAL A 180 10.96 14.40 17.88
CA VAL A 180 11.30 14.16 16.48
C VAL A 180 12.78 14.41 16.22
N ALA A 181 13.32 15.55 16.68
CA ALA A 181 14.72 15.90 16.42
C ALA A 181 15.70 15.05 17.25
N HIS A 182 15.36 14.75 18.51
CA HIS A 182 16.23 14.04 19.44
C HIS A 182 15.81 12.60 19.77
N HIS A 183 14.60 12.20 19.38
CA HIS A 183 14.04 10.87 19.67
C HIS A 183 14.01 10.57 21.17
N ARG A 184 13.45 11.52 21.92
CA ARG A 184 13.27 11.42 23.37
C ARG A 184 11.89 11.93 23.76
N TRP A 185 11.09 11.08 24.40
CA TRP A 185 9.85 11.51 25.02
C TRP A 185 10.18 12.11 26.40
N GLY A 186 10.36 13.42 26.44
CA GLY A 186 10.82 14.17 27.62
C GLY A 186 9.73 15.06 28.25
N ASP A 187 10.17 15.98 29.10
CA ASP A 187 9.28 16.83 29.88
C ASP A 187 8.46 17.80 29.01
N ALA A 188 8.98 18.19 27.84
CA ALA A 188 8.25 19.08 26.92
C ALA A 188 7.03 18.38 26.27
N CYS A 189 7.04 17.04 26.25
CA CYS A 189 5.95 16.22 25.74
C CYS A 189 4.97 15.76 26.82
N ARG A 190 5.23 16.09 28.10
CA ARG A 190 4.35 15.72 29.20
C ARG A 190 2.94 16.26 28.97
N ASP A 191 1.93 15.45 29.29
CA ASP A 191 0.51 15.78 29.18
C ASP A 191 0.02 16.09 27.74
N THR A 192 0.78 15.71 26.71
CA THR A 192 0.32 15.82 25.31
C THR A 192 -0.86 14.86 25.08
N ASP A 193 -2.00 15.40 24.66
CA ASP A 193 -3.18 14.59 24.32
C ASP A 193 -3.05 14.00 22.92
N LEU A 194 -2.72 12.71 22.85
CA LEU A 194 -2.61 11.95 21.60
C LEU A 194 -3.88 11.16 21.24
N SER A 195 -5.01 11.39 21.94
CA SER A 195 -6.25 10.63 21.76
C SER A 195 -6.74 10.58 20.32
N ALA A 196 -6.57 11.66 19.55
CA ALA A 196 -6.91 11.73 18.13
C ALA A 196 -6.16 10.73 17.23
N GLY A 197 -5.04 10.17 17.70
CA GLY A 197 -4.27 9.13 17.00
C GLY A 197 -4.48 7.71 17.54
N LEU A 198 -5.36 7.52 18.52
CA LEU A 198 -5.63 6.24 19.17
C LEU A 198 -6.85 5.50 18.59
N GLN A 199 -7.48 6.05 17.54
CA GLN A 199 -8.60 5.42 16.83
C GLN A 199 -8.30 5.33 15.34
N ILE A 200 -8.89 4.32 14.70
CA ILE A 200 -8.88 4.11 13.25
C ILE A 200 -10.31 4.18 12.70
N ASP A 201 -10.42 4.55 11.42
CA ASP A 201 -11.61 4.24 10.63
C ASP A 201 -11.33 2.99 9.79
N ALA A 202 -12.19 2.00 9.91
CA ALA A 202 -12.08 0.76 9.14
C ALA A 202 -12.96 0.86 7.89
N VAL A 203 -12.42 0.52 6.73
CA VAL A 203 -13.07 0.73 5.42
C VAL A 203 -13.08 -0.57 4.64
N TRP A 204 -14.26 -1.05 4.29
CA TRP A 204 -14.46 -2.26 3.49
C TRP A 204 -14.89 -1.92 2.07
N ALA A 205 -14.18 -2.43 1.07
CA ALA A 205 -14.77 -2.54 -0.26
C ALA A 205 -15.64 -3.79 -0.31
N TRP A 206 -16.89 -3.66 -0.74
CA TRP A 206 -17.83 -4.78 -0.80
C TRP A 206 -18.68 -4.73 -2.06
N VAL A 207 -18.97 -5.92 -2.59
CA VAL A 207 -19.90 -6.13 -3.70
C VAL A 207 -20.57 -7.48 -3.52
N ASN A 208 -21.88 -7.53 -3.74
CA ASN A 208 -22.59 -8.79 -3.90
C ASN A 208 -22.71 -9.10 -5.40
N GLY A 209 -22.01 -10.12 -5.89
CA GLY A 209 -22.03 -10.48 -7.31
C GLY A 209 -23.18 -11.39 -7.73
N SER A 210 -23.99 -11.89 -6.79
CA SER A 210 -25.25 -12.59 -7.04
C SER A 210 -26.44 -11.64 -7.17
N ASP A 211 -26.26 -10.36 -6.86
CA ASP A 211 -27.28 -9.33 -6.94
C ASP A 211 -27.77 -9.09 -8.40
N PRO A 212 -29.08 -9.09 -8.65
CA PRO A 212 -29.61 -8.96 -10.01
C PRO A 212 -29.29 -7.60 -10.65
N ALA A 213 -29.26 -6.49 -9.90
CA ALA A 213 -28.87 -5.18 -10.44
C ALA A 213 -27.41 -5.18 -10.92
N GLN A 214 -26.50 -5.77 -10.14
CA GLN A 214 -25.11 -5.98 -10.51
C GLN A 214 -24.98 -6.83 -11.77
N VAL A 215 -25.68 -7.97 -11.83
CA VAL A 215 -25.62 -8.89 -12.98
C VAL A 215 -26.06 -8.19 -14.27
N LEU A 216 -27.18 -7.45 -14.21
CA LEU A 216 -27.71 -6.69 -15.33
C LEU A 216 -26.74 -5.60 -15.78
N ALA A 217 -26.23 -4.78 -14.86
CA ALA A 217 -25.29 -3.71 -15.18
C ALA A 217 -23.98 -4.28 -15.73
N ARG A 218 -23.43 -5.32 -15.11
CA ARG A 218 -22.18 -5.96 -15.55
C ARG A 218 -22.29 -6.48 -16.98
N ASN A 219 -23.41 -7.09 -17.33
CA ASN A 219 -23.66 -7.55 -18.70
C ASN A 219 -23.83 -6.38 -19.69
N ALA A 220 -24.50 -5.31 -19.28
CA ALA A 220 -24.71 -4.12 -20.11
C ALA A 220 -23.40 -3.35 -20.41
N TYR A 221 -22.48 -3.29 -19.44
CA TYR A 221 -21.22 -2.56 -19.55
C TYR A 221 -20.02 -3.45 -19.92
N ARG A 222 -20.23 -4.75 -20.15
CA ARG A 222 -19.17 -5.69 -20.50
C ARG A 222 -18.46 -5.23 -21.78
N PRO A 223 -17.12 -5.06 -21.77
CA PRO A 223 -16.40 -4.64 -22.97
C PRO A 223 -16.32 -5.77 -23.99
N SER A 224 -16.02 -5.39 -25.23
CA SER A 224 -15.90 -6.33 -26.36
C SER A 224 -14.63 -7.18 -26.28
N SER A 225 -13.58 -6.71 -25.60
CA SER A 225 -12.35 -7.46 -25.34
C SER A 225 -12.58 -8.66 -24.41
N ARG A 226 -11.74 -9.69 -24.56
CA ARG A 226 -11.81 -10.90 -23.73
C ARG A 226 -11.32 -10.58 -22.32
N ILE A 227 -12.24 -10.30 -21.42
CA ILE A 227 -11.95 -10.27 -20.00
C ILE A 227 -12.23 -11.66 -19.41
N ASN A 228 -11.33 -12.13 -18.54
CA ASN A 228 -11.60 -13.28 -17.67
C ASN A 228 -12.61 -12.85 -16.59
N VAL A 229 -13.88 -12.73 -16.99
CA VAL A 229 -15.00 -12.39 -16.10
C VAL A 229 -15.46 -13.68 -15.42
N ASP A 230 -14.60 -14.27 -14.59
CA ASP A 230 -14.98 -15.42 -13.77
C ASP A 230 -15.76 -14.90 -12.56
N ALA A 231 -16.99 -14.44 -12.80
CA ALA A 231 -17.82 -13.74 -11.82
C ALA A 231 -18.99 -14.58 -11.30
N GLN A 232 -19.27 -15.75 -11.88
CA GLN A 232 -20.33 -16.64 -11.38
C GLN A 232 -19.90 -17.42 -10.12
N HIS A 233 -18.61 -17.57 -9.85
CA HIS A 233 -18.09 -18.32 -8.69
C HIS A 233 -17.30 -17.49 -7.66
N ARG A 234 -16.98 -16.21 -7.96
CA ARG A 234 -16.01 -15.38 -7.18
C ARG A 234 -16.60 -14.18 -6.44
N TYR A 235 -17.93 -14.12 -6.29
CA TYR A 235 -18.59 -12.94 -5.68
C TYR A 235 -19.95 -13.30 -5.04
N ALA A 236 -20.17 -14.56 -4.69
CA ALA A 236 -21.38 -14.91 -3.94
C ALA A 236 -21.12 -14.52 -2.49
N ASP A 237 -21.92 -13.60 -1.93
CA ASP A 237 -21.78 -13.20 -0.52
C ASP A 237 -22.12 -14.40 0.38
N HIS A 238 -21.15 -14.85 1.19
CA HIS A 238 -21.27 -15.92 2.18
C HIS A 238 -21.21 -15.38 3.61
N ASN A 239 -21.57 -14.10 3.80
CA ASN A 239 -21.46 -13.35 5.05
C ASN A 239 -20.02 -13.02 5.46
N GLU A 240 -19.06 -13.10 4.54
CA GLU A 240 -17.66 -12.72 4.82
C GLU A 240 -17.60 -11.28 5.33
N LEU A 241 -18.32 -10.34 4.71
CA LEU A 241 -18.34 -8.95 5.16
C LEU A 241 -18.77 -8.82 6.63
N LEU A 242 -19.88 -9.48 7.02
CA LEU A 242 -20.40 -9.42 8.38
C LEU A 242 -19.34 -9.88 9.39
N TYR A 243 -18.76 -11.05 9.13
CA TYR A 243 -17.80 -11.67 10.05
C TYR A 243 -16.42 -11.00 10.00
N SER A 244 -16.02 -10.44 8.86
CA SER A 244 -14.85 -9.57 8.73
C SER A 244 -14.99 -8.35 9.63
N MET A 245 -16.13 -7.66 9.54
CA MET A 245 -16.44 -6.49 10.37
C MET A 245 -16.52 -6.83 11.86
N ARG A 246 -17.20 -7.92 12.24
CA ARG A 246 -17.23 -8.40 13.63
C ARG A 246 -15.84 -8.72 14.15
N SER A 247 -15.02 -9.42 13.35
CA SER A 247 -13.65 -9.76 13.74
C SER A 247 -12.84 -8.51 14.05
N ALA A 248 -12.83 -7.53 13.14
CA ALA A 248 -12.10 -6.28 13.31
C ALA A 248 -12.59 -5.49 14.52
N TYR A 249 -13.91 -5.32 14.65
CA TYR A 249 -14.52 -4.59 15.77
C TYR A 249 -14.15 -5.21 17.12
N GLN A 250 -14.25 -6.53 17.25
CA GLN A 250 -13.88 -7.24 18.47
C GLN A 250 -12.37 -7.16 18.75
N SER A 251 -11.54 -7.37 17.73
CA SER A 251 -10.08 -7.36 17.85
C SER A 251 -9.53 -6.03 18.37
N PHE A 252 -10.10 -4.91 17.94
CA PHE A 252 -9.67 -3.56 18.34
C PHE A 252 -10.44 -2.99 19.54
N GLY A 253 -11.17 -3.82 20.29
CA GLY A 253 -11.85 -3.40 21.52
C GLY A 253 -13.08 -2.52 21.29
N GLY A 254 -13.76 -2.70 20.14
CA GLY A 254 -14.96 -1.97 19.76
C GLY A 254 -14.70 -0.49 19.50
N SER A 255 -15.58 0.37 20.04
CA SER A 255 -15.49 1.83 19.91
C SER A 255 -14.24 2.47 20.54
N LYS A 256 -13.47 1.71 21.33
CA LYS A 256 -12.19 2.18 21.88
C LYS A 256 -11.11 2.31 20.81
N GLY A 257 -11.07 1.38 19.86
CA GLY A 257 -10.07 1.38 18.78
C GLY A 257 -10.64 1.76 17.41
N ILE A 258 -11.93 1.48 17.16
CA ILE A 258 -12.60 1.83 15.90
C ILE A 258 -13.51 3.04 16.12
N GLY A 259 -13.20 4.14 15.45
CA GLY A 259 -14.05 5.34 15.42
C GLY A 259 -15.29 5.11 14.57
N LYS A 260 -15.11 4.86 13.27
CA LYS A 260 -16.17 4.47 12.34
C LYS A 260 -15.80 3.25 11.49
N MET A 261 -16.83 2.54 11.06
CA MET A 261 -16.75 1.50 10.04
C MET A 261 -17.45 1.99 8.77
N HIS A 262 -16.79 1.92 7.63
CA HIS A 262 -17.30 2.39 6.35
C HIS A 262 -17.42 1.22 5.38
N ILE A 263 -18.59 1.05 4.78
CA ILE A 263 -18.83 0.07 3.72
C ILE A 263 -18.91 0.83 2.40
N MET A 264 -17.98 0.53 1.50
CA MET A 264 -17.89 1.11 0.16
C MET A 264 -18.54 0.15 -0.83
N ALA A 265 -19.84 0.31 -1.03
CA ALA A 265 -20.67 -0.52 -1.89
C ALA A 265 -20.78 0.06 -3.31
N SER A 266 -21.12 -0.79 -4.27
CA SER A 266 -21.41 -0.38 -5.64
C SER A 266 -22.87 0.07 -5.80
N ALA A 267 -23.12 1.03 -6.70
CA ALA A 267 -24.45 1.36 -7.17
C ALA A 267 -24.56 1.28 -8.71
N TYR A 268 -25.73 0.86 -9.18
CA TYR A 268 -25.98 0.59 -10.59
C TYR A 268 -27.14 1.42 -11.14
N PRO A 269 -27.08 1.91 -12.38
CA PRO A 269 -28.23 2.58 -12.99
C PRO A 269 -29.46 1.67 -13.02
N LEU A 270 -30.60 2.15 -12.53
CA LEU A 270 -31.88 1.44 -12.58
C LEU A 270 -32.29 1.25 -14.04
N PRO A 271 -32.51 0.00 -14.52
CA PRO A 271 -33.03 -0.24 -15.85
C PRO A 271 -34.44 0.35 -16.00
N GLU A 272 -34.73 1.00 -17.13
CA GLU A 272 -36.05 1.62 -17.39
C GLU A 272 -37.19 0.60 -17.25
N SER A 273 -36.99 -0.63 -17.73
CA SER A 273 -37.96 -1.73 -17.61
C SER A 273 -38.21 -2.20 -16.18
N ALA A 274 -37.32 -1.91 -15.24
CA ALA A 274 -37.47 -2.24 -13.82
C ALA A 274 -38.04 -1.06 -13.01
N ALA A 275 -38.21 0.11 -13.62
CA ALA A 275 -38.68 1.33 -12.95
C ALA A 275 -40.21 1.44 -12.87
N GLU A 276 -40.95 0.65 -13.65
CA GLU A 276 -42.42 0.63 -13.59
C GLU A 276 -42.89 0.17 -12.20
N GLY A 277 -43.82 0.92 -11.59
CA GLY A 277 -44.38 0.58 -10.28
C GLY A 277 -43.46 0.79 -9.07
N VAL A 278 -42.22 1.24 -9.27
CA VAL A 278 -41.26 1.53 -8.19
C VAL A 278 -41.37 2.99 -7.75
N ALA A 279 -41.41 3.23 -6.44
CA ALA A 279 -41.41 4.59 -5.90
C ALA A 279 -40.04 5.26 -6.13
N ILE A 280 -39.97 6.18 -7.09
CA ILE A 280 -38.73 6.88 -7.45
C ILE A 280 -38.46 8.04 -6.47
N PRO A 281 -37.22 8.21 -5.98
CA PRO A 281 -36.86 9.33 -5.11
C PRO A 281 -37.18 10.71 -5.74
N PRO A 282 -37.72 11.66 -4.95
CA PRO A 282 -38.02 13.01 -5.43
C PRO A 282 -36.74 13.77 -5.78
N GLY A 283 -36.79 14.65 -6.80
CA GLY A 283 -35.66 15.45 -7.25
C GLY A 283 -35.66 15.69 -8.76
N LYS A 284 -34.90 16.70 -9.23
CA LYS A 284 -34.72 17.00 -10.66
C LYS A 284 -33.30 16.64 -11.10
N GLY A 285 -33.16 15.98 -12.25
CA GLY A 285 -31.86 15.58 -12.83
C GLY A 285 -31.31 14.26 -12.28
N GLY A 286 -30.26 13.75 -12.94
CA GLY A 286 -29.54 12.52 -12.56
C GLY A 286 -30.27 11.21 -12.91
N LYS A 287 -29.50 10.14 -13.16
CA LYS A 287 -30.04 8.78 -13.28
C LYS A 287 -30.43 8.27 -11.90
N VAL A 288 -31.46 7.41 -11.84
CA VAL A 288 -31.78 6.70 -10.60
C VAL A 288 -30.81 5.54 -10.45
N MET A 289 -30.18 5.44 -9.28
CA MET A 289 -29.20 4.42 -8.93
C MET A 289 -29.81 3.44 -7.94
N VAL A 290 -29.46 2.17 -8.11
CA VAL A 290 -29.76 1.04 -7.24
C VAL A 290 -28.48 0.69 -6.49
N GLY A 291 -28.34 1.19 -5.27
CA GLY A 291 -27.20 0.94 -4.41
C GLY A 291 -27.34 -0.37 -3.63
N GLN A 292 -26.28 -1.18 -3.57
CA GLN A 292 -26.30 -2.43 -2.81
C GLN A 292 -26.24 -2.16 -1.29
N VAL A 293 -27.07 -2.86 -0.53
CA VAL A 293 -27.10 -2.82 0.92
C VAL A 293 -26.90 -4.24 1.46
N PRO A 294 -25.97 -4.47 2.40
CA PRO A 294 -25.88 -5.76 3.08
C PRO A 294 -27.20 -6.06 3.81
N TYR A 295 -27.76 -7.24 3.58
CA TYR A 295 -29.12 -7.57 4.07
C TYR A 295 -29.27 -7.52 5.60
N TRP A 296 -28.16 -7.69 6.32
CA TRP A 296 -28.08 -7.66 7.78
C TRP A 296 -27.90 -6.26 8.37
N LEU A 297 -27.69 -5.23 7.55
CA LEU A 297 -27.41 -3.86 7.99
C LEU A 297 -28.68 -3.03 8.14
N ASN A 298 -28.82 -2.35 9.27
CA ASN A 298 -29.86 -1.34 9.48
C ASN A 298 -29.41 0.04 8.96
N VAL A 299 -29.97 0.48 7.83
CA VAL A 299 -29.66 1.77 7.18
C VAL A 299 -30.53 2.92 7.73
N SER A 300 -31.65 2.61 8.40
CA SER A 300 -32.63 3.60 8.88
C SER A 300 -32.21 4.37 10.14
N ALA A 301 -31.11 3.97 10.80
CA ALA A 301 -30.57 4.64 11.99
C ALA A 301 -29.65 5.85 11.67
N GLY A 302 -29.84 6.48 10.51
CA GLY A 302 -29.10 7.66 10.05
C GLY A 302 -29.43 8.90 10.88
N GLY A 303 -28.88 8.97 12.10
CA GLY A 303 -29.05 10.08 13.03
C GLY A 303 -28.20 9.88 14.28
N ALA A 304 -27.03 10.51 14.31
CA ALA A 304 -26.19 10.80 15.47
C ALA A 304 -25.53 9.66 16.29
N GLU A 305 -26.01 8.41 16.31
CA GLU A 305 -25.29 7.32 17.02
C GLU A 305 -25.46 5.92 16.38
N VAL A 306 -24.68 5.55 15.36
CA VAL A 306 -24.31 4.13 15.07
C VAL A 306 -23.01 4.07 14.24
N GLY A 307 -22.07 3.21 14.62
CA GLY A 307 -20.69 3.14 14.10
C GLY A 307 -20.48 2.55 12.68
N VAL A 308 -21.52 2.36 11.86
CA VAL A 308 -21.39 1.85 10.48
C VAL A 308 -22.01 2.84 9.49
N GLU A 309 -21.25 3.26 8.49
CA GLU A 309 -21.71 4.12 7.39
C GLU A 309 -21.61 3.40 6.04
N LEU A 310 -22.70 3.40 5.27
CA LEU A 310 -22.77 2.83 3.94
C LEU A 310 -22.65 3.93 2.88
N HIS A 311 -21.66 3.78 1.99
CA HIS A 311 -21.36 4.71 0.90
C HIS A 311 -21.45 3.99 -0.44
N HIS A 312 -22.05 4.63 -1.43
CA HIS A 312 -22.05 4.11 -2.80
C HIS A 312 -21.02 4.83 -3.67
N ASP A 313 -20.32 4.10 -4.55
CA ASP A 313 -19.35 4.66 -5.51
C ASP A 313 -19.83 5.94 -6.21
N ALA A 314 -21.10 5.98 -6.63
CA ALA A 314 -21.71 7.16 -7.21
C ALA A 314 -21.71 8.39 -6.27
N GLU A 315 -21.81 8.23 -4.96
CA GLU A 315 -21.89 9.35 -4.00
C GLU A 315 -20.51 10.01 -3.73
N TYR A 316 -19.39 9.32 -3.91
CA TYR A 316 -18.05 9.82 -3.53
C TYR A 316 -16.97 9.80 -4.62
N PHE A 317 -17.23 9.20 -5.79
CA PHE A 317 -16.27 9.27 -6.91
C PHE A 317 -16.16 10.70 -7.43
N ARG A 318 -15.02 11.34 -7.16
CA ARG A 318 -14.69 12.70 -7.60
C ARG A 318 -13.22 12.81 -8.03
N PRO A 319 -12.93 13.36 -9.21
CA PRO A 319 -11.55 13.52 -9.66
C PRO A 319 -10.85 14.60 -8.83
N MET A 320 -9.55 14.39 -8.57
CA MET A 320 -8.71 15.38 -7.90
C MET A 320 -8.46 16.56 -8.83
N GLN A 321 -8.65 17.79 -8.33
CA GLN A 321 -8.34 18.98 -9.10
C GLN A 321 -6.86 19.00 -9.51
N ARG A 322 -6.59 19.38 -10.77
CA ARG A 322 -5.23 19.46 -11.32
C ARG A 322 -4.48 20.69 -10.80
N SER A 323 -3.14 20.62 -10.77
CA SER A 323 -2.30 21.77 -10.40
C SER A 323 -2.10 22.72 -11.57
N GLY A 324 -2.20 24.03 -11.33
CA GLY A 324 -1.97 25.07 -12.33
C GLY A 324 -3.26 25.55 -13.01
N GLU A 325 -3.30 26.84 -13.38
CA GLU A 325 -4.51 27.53 -13.87
C GLU A 325 -4.99 27.03 -15.23
N GLN A 326 -4.12 26.38 -16.02
CA GLN A 326 -4.42 26.06 -17.42
C GLN A 326 -5.40 24.88 -17.61
N HIS A 327 -5.74 24.13 -16.55
CA HIS A 327 -6.58 22.92 -16.65
C HIS A 327 -7.43 22.67 -15.38
N LEU A 328 -8.09 23.72 -14.87
CA LEU A 328 -9.04 23.56 -13.77
C LEU A 328 -10.26 22.76 -14.25
N LEU A 329 -10.60 21.68 -13.55
CA LEU A 329 -11.78 20.88 -13.83
C LEU A 329 -13.05 21.67 -13.48
N THR A 330 -14.01 21.67 -14.41
CA THR A 330 -15.37 22.20 -14.23
C THR A 330 -16.35 21.10 -13.81
N SER A 331 -17.56 21.46 -13.41
CA SER A 331 -18.62 20.46 -13.12
C SER A 331 -18.94 19.60 -14.35
N ASP A 332 -18.95 20.18 -15.56
CA ASP A 332 -19.21 19.46 -16.80
C ASP A 332 -18.10 18.44 -17.11
N ASP A 333 -16.84 18.77 -16.79
CA ASP A 333 -15.72 17.83 -16.91
C ASP A 333 -15.88 16.65 -15.94
N VAL A 334 -16.33 16.91 -14.72
CA VAL A 334 -16.61 15.87 -13.72
C VAL A 334 -17.73 14.97 -14.19
N ASP A 335 -18.84 15.52 -14.68
CA ASP A 335 -19.98 14.74 -15.16
C ASP A 335 -19.61 13.88 -16.38
N THR A 336 -18.79 14.43 -17.29
CA THR A 336 -18.22 13.70 -18.43
C THR A 336 -17.34 12.54 -17.98
N TRP A 337 -16.45 12.76 -17.00
CA TRP A 337 -15.62 11.71 -16.41
C TRP A 337 -16.47 10.66 -15.68
N ARG A 338 -17.49 11.08 -14.91
CA ARG A 338 -18.41 10.17 -14.19
C ARG A 338 -19.17 9.26 -15.15
N ALA A 339 -19.63 9.79 -16.29
CA ALA A 339 -20.29 9.00 -17.32
C ALA A 339 -19.39 7.88 -17.89
N GLN A 340 -18.07 8.05 -17.86
CA GLN A 340 -17.10 7.04 -18.31
C GLN A 340 -16.71 6.04 -17.21
N THR A 341 -16.86 6.42 -15.94
CA THR A 341 -16.38 5.61 -14.79
C THR A 341 -17.48 4.80 -14.10
N LEU A 342 -18.72 5.32 -14.01
CA LEU A 342 -19.81 4.71 -13.24
C LEU A 342 -20.83 3.98 -14.12
N PRO A 343 -21.31 2.77 -13.74
CA PRO A 343 -20.92 1.99 -12.56
C PRO A 343 -19.52 1.37 -12.66
N SER A 344 -18.91 1.12 -11.50
CA SER A 344 -17.63 0.42 -11.38
C SER A 344 -17.81 -1.04 -10.93
N PHE A 345 -16.97 -1.93 -11.45
CA PHE A 345 -16.84 -3.34 -11.04
C PHE A 345 -15.38 -3.66 -10.67
N ASN A 346 -14.61 -2.63 -10.30
CA ASN A 346 -13.17 -2.72 -10.10
C ASN A 346 -12.80 -2.15 -8.73
N SER A 347 -12.35 -3.00 -7.81
CA SER A 347 -11.90 -2.55 -6.49
C SER A 347 -10.68 -1.62 -6.54
N LEU A 348 -9.84 -1.67 -7.58
CA LEU A 348 -8.76 -0.68 -7.73
C LEU A 348 -9.30 0.74 -7.95
N ALA A 349 -10.48 0.87 -8.58
CA ALA A 349 -11.17 2.15 -8.73
C ALA A 349 -11.75 2.64 -7.40
N VAL A 350 -12.28 1.73 -6.58
CA VAL A 350 -12.74 2.06 -5.21
C VAL A 350 -11.57 2.52 -4.35
N GLU A 351 -10.48 1.74 -4.31
CA GLU A 351 -9.25 2.08 -3.60
C GLU A 351 -8.70 3.46 -4.02
N SER A 352 -8.70 3.75 -5.33
CA SER A 352 -8.21 5.03 -5.86
C SER A 352 -9.13 6.21 -5.56
N GLN A 353 -10.30 6.02 -4.95
CA GLN A 353 -11.22 7.10 -4.59
C GLN A 353 -11.40 7.26 -3.09
N LEU A 354 -10.75 6.44 -2.24
CA LEU A 354 -10.87 6.54 -0.78
C LEU A 354 -10.31 7.84 -0.18
N PHE A 355 -9.51 8.62 -0.92
CA PHE A 355 -9.15 9.98 -0.50
C PHE A 355 -10.39 10.92 -0.43
N ASN A 356 -11.52 10.48 -0.98
CA ASN A 356 -12.81 11.17 -0.95
C ASN A 356 -13.75 10.64 0.12
N LEU A 357 -13.29 9.77 1.02
CA LEU A 357 -14.11 9.20 2.10
C LEU A 357 -14.85 10.32 2.84
N PRO A 358 -16.19 10.36 2.79
CA PRO A 358 -16.96 11.36 3.51
C PRO A 358 -17.00 11.02 5.00
N ASN A 359 -17.15 12.05 5.84
CA ASN A 359 -17.39 11.92 7.29
C ASN A 359 -16.37 11.07 8.08
N ALA A 360 -15.12 10.98 7.61
CA ALA A 360 -14.05 10.31 8.34
C ALA A 360 -13.90 10.88 9.76
N SER A 361 -13.92 10.00 10.76
CA SER A 361 -13.74 10.34 12.18
C SER A 361 -12.28 10.29 12.61
N SER A 362 -11.45 9.48 11.93
CA SER A 362 -10.00 9.34 12.15
C SER A 362 -9.19 9.78 10.93
N ASP A 363 -7.94 10.22 11.18
CA ASP A 363 -6.97 10.48 10.10
C ASP A 363 -6.33 9.19 9.59
N GLN A 364 -6.54 8.08 10.30
CA GLN A 364 -5.94 6.79 10.03
C GLN A 364 -7.01 5.83 9.49
N LEU A 365 -6.84 5.41 8.25
CA LEU A 365 -7.70 4.44 7.59
C LEU A 365 -7.08 3.06 7.64
N VAL A 366 -7.92 2.06 7.79
CA VAL A 366 -7.55 0.67 7.58
C VAL A 366 -8.45 0.12 6.50
N TYR A 367 -7.87 -0.21 5.35
CA TYR A 367 -8.58 -0.84 4.26
C TYR A 367 -8.62 -2.35 4.44
N LEU A 368 -9.82 -2.90 4.29
CA LEU A 368 -10.12 -4.31 4.33
C LEU A 368 -10.92 -4.71 3.09
N ASN A 369 -10.66 -5.92 2.61
CA ASN A 369 -11.64 -6.66 1.82
C ASN A 369 -12.57 -7.40 2.78
N ASP A 370 -13.72 -7.85 2.27
CA ASP A 370 -14.65 -8.72 2.98
C ASP A 370 -14.03 -10.08 3.36
N ASP A 371 -13.04 -10.57 2.61
CA ASP A 371 -12.33 -11.82 2.88
C ASP A 371 -11.21 -11.72 3.95
N PHE A 372 -11.05 -10.56 4.62
CA PHE A 372 -10.03 -10.35 5.67
C PHE A 372 -10.61 -10.51 7.07
N PHE A 373 -9.93 -11.30 7.91
CA PHE A 373 -10.35 -11.60 9.27
C PHE A 373 -9.22 -11.35 10.28
N THR A 374 -9.59 -10.97 11.49
CA THR A 374 -8.66 -10.76 12.61
C THR A 374 -8.96 -11.77 13.73
N MET A 375 -7.94 -12.51 14.18
CA MET A 375 -8.12 -13.67 15.06
C MET A 375 -7.83 -13.38 16.54
N VAL A 376 -7.07 -12.34 16.84
CA VAL A 376 -6.57 -12.04 18.20
C VAL A 376 -6.77 -10.56 18.54
N PRO A 377 -6.83 -10.19 19.83
CA PRO A 377 -6.89 -8.80 20.23
C PRO A 377 -5.65 -8.00 19.77
N ASN A 378 -5.88 -6.85 19.16
CA ASN A 378 -4.84 -5.93 18.69
C ASN A 378 -4.88 -4.59 19.46
N ALA A 379 -3.81 -3.81 19.36
CA ALA A 379 -3.77 -2.39 19.68
C ALA A 379 -3.80 -1.58 18.38
N VAL A 380 -4.20 -0.31 18.43
CA VAL A 380 -4.13 0.57 17.25
C VAL A 380 -2.69 0.69 16.72
N ALA A 381 -1.69 0.67 17.61
CA ALA A 381 -0.27 0.62 17.28
C ALA A 381 0.15 -0.61 16.44
N ASP A 382 -0.66 -1.68 16.35
CA ASP A 382 -0.39 -2.76 15.39
C ASP A 382 -0.58 -2.33 13.91
N LEU A 383 -1.20 -1.16 13.68
CA LEU A 383 -1.53 -0.60 12.38
C LEU A 383 -0.99 0.82 12.19
N THR A 384 -1.01 1.65 13.23
CA THR A 384 -0.59 3.07 13.18
C THR A 384 -0.35 3.60 14.58
N SER A 385 0.58 4.55 14.74
CA SER A 385 0.85 5.20 16.02
C SER A 385 1.02 6.70 15.86
N PRO A 386 0.50 7.53 16.78
CA PRO A 386 0.78 8.97 16.79
C PRO A 386 2.26 9.30 17.05
N LEU A 387 3.05 8.34 17.54
CA LEU A 387 4.48 8.51 17.79
C LEU A 387 5.34 8.21 16.55
N PHE A 388 4.93 7.22 15.74
CA PHE A 388 5.76 6.62 14.69
C PHE A 388 5.12 6.61 13.29
N GLY A 389 3.87 7.06 13.16
CA GLY A 389 3.12 7.07 11.91
C GLY A 389 2.52 5.71 11.55
N THR A 390 2.17 5.56 10.26
CA THR A 390 1.50 4.36 9.73
C THR A 390 2.45 3.17 9.67
N VAL A 391 1.94 1.96 9.94
CA VAL A 391 2.69 0.72 9.82
C VAL A 391 2.49 0.10 8.44
N ILE A 392 3.53 0.18 7.61
CA ILE A 392 3.59 -0.48 6.31
C ILE A 392 4.07 -1.91 6.51
N LYS A 393 3.22 -2.88 6.18
CA LYS A 393 3.52 -4.31 6.28
C LYS A 393 3.96 -4.83 4.92
N SER A 394 5.24 -5.15 4.80
CA SER A 394 5.84 -5.52 3.52
C SER A 394 6.60 -6.84 3.60
N ASP A 395 6.61 -7.53 2.46
CA ASP A 395 7.33 -8.76 2.27
C ASP A 395 8.58 -8.51 1.42
N THR A 396 9.72 -8.82 2.00
CA THR A 396 11.07 -8.53 1.50
C THR A 396 11.83 -9.81 1.14
N ARG A 397 11.12 -10.95 1.05
CA ARG A 397 11.65 -12.20 0.49
C ARG A 397 12.10 -11.97 -0.96
N LEU A 398 13.05 -12.78 -1.42
CA LEU A 398 13.73 -12.61 -2.73
C LEU A 398 12.76 -12.41 -3.92
N PHE A 399 11.61 -13.10 -3.90
CA PHE A 399 10.64 -13.08 -4.99
C PHE A 399 9.47 -12.10 -4.78
N SER A 400 9.48 -11.34 -3.67
CA SER A 400 8.41 -10.42 -3.28
C SER A 400 8.74 -8.97 -3.66
N PHE A 401 9.51 -8.76 -4.72
CA PHE A 401 9.86 -7.43 -5.24
C PHE A 401 9.23 -7.18 -6.60
N TYR A 402 8.61 -6.02 -6.76
CA TYR A 402 7.99 -5.61 -8.02
C TYR A 402 8.88 -4.63 -8.76
N ARG A 403 9.15 -4.96 -10.03
CA ARG A 403 9.83 -4.07 -10.96
C ARG A 403 8.82 -3.07 -11.55
N PRO A 404 9.10 -1.76 -11.48
CA PRO A 404 8.29 -0.74 -12.14
C PRO A 404 8.06 -1.05 -13.63
N SER A 405 6.83 -0.88 -14.09
CA SER A 405 6.47 -1.05 -15.50
C SER A 405 5.37 -0.09 -15.92
N GLU A 406 5.58 0.63 -17.01
CA GLU A 406 4.57 1.53 -17.58
C GLU A 406 3.36 0.74 -18.08
N HIS A 407 3.63 -0.31 -18.86
CA HIS A 407 2.64 -1.24 -19.41
C HIS A 407 3.00 -2.67 -18.98
N PRO A 408 2.51 -3.14 -17.83
CA PRO A 408 2.85 -4.46 -17.30
C PRO A 408 2.42 -5.57 -18.27
N PHE A 409 3.38 -6.38 -18.74
CA PHE A 409 3.11 -7.49 -19.67
C PHE A 409 2.07 -8.50 -19.13
N GLN A 410 1.96 -8.65 -17.81
CA GLN A 410 0.92 -9.45 -17.14
C GLN A 410 -0.50 -9.08 -17.55
N ARG A 411 -0.75 -7.83 -17.96
CA ARG A 411 -2.04 -7.39 -18.48
C ARG A 411 -2.51 -8.25 -19.66
N LEU A 412 -1.58 -8.77 -20.47
CA LEU A 412 -1.91 -9.55 -21.68
C LEU A 412 -2.30 -11.02 -21.41
N TRP A 413 -1.96 -11.59 -20.24
CA TRP A 413 -2.13 -13.03 -20.01
C TRP A 413 -2.59 -13.42 -18.59
N ASN A 414 -2.48 -12.52 -17.61
CA ASN A 414 -3.06 -12.66 -16.28
C ASN A 414 -3.56 -11.30 -15.72
N PRO A 415 -4.57 -10.68 -16.38
CA PRO A 415 -5.05 -9.32 -16.06
C PRO A 415 -5.74 -9.17 -14.69
N ALA A 416 -6.23 -10.25 -14.09
CA ALA A 416 -7.18 -10.19 -12.98
C ALA A 416 -6.56 -9.92 -11.59
N GLY A 417 -5.24 -10.09 -11.44
CA GLY A 417 -4.54 -9.89 -10.17
C GLY A 417 -4.11 -8.44 -9.91
N GLU A 418 -3.83 -8.11 -8.65
CA GLU A 418 -3.33 -6.78 -8.25
C GLU A 418 -1.93 -6.43 -8.78
N GLU A 419 -1.18 -7.42 -9.28
CA GLU A 419 0.19 -7.27 -9.76
C GLU A 419 0.34 -6.21 -10.87
N VAL A 420 -0.63 -6.12 -11.79
CA VAL A 420 -0.62 -5.10 -12.86
C VAL A 420 -0.65 -3.70 -12.23
N GLY A 421 -1.57 -3.49 -11.29
CA GLY A 421 -1.72 -2.22 -10.56
C GLY A 421 -0.50 -1.86 -9.73
N ILE A 422 0.15 -2.84 -9.10
CA ILE A 422 1.36 -2.65 -8.30
C ILE A 422 2.54 -2.19 -9.19
N LYS A 423 2.77 -2.85 -10.33
CA LYS A 423 3.88 -2.49 -11.24
C LYS A 423 3.67 -1.11 -11.86
N ARG A 424 2.42 -0.78 -12.20
CA ARG A 424 2.05 0.55 -12.69
C ARG A 424 2.24 1.61 -11.62
N ALA A 425 1.80 1.36 -10.38
CA ALA A 425 2.02 2.25 -9.24
C ALA A 425 3.51 2.53 -8.98
N ALA A 426 4.34 1.48 -8.98
CA ALA A 426 5.79 1.61 -8.84
C ALA A 426 6.42 2.45 -9.97
N TRP A 427 5.90 2.35 -11.19
CA TRP A 427 6.34 3.19 -12.31
C TRP A 427 5.95 4.66 -12.15
N ILE A 428 4.71 4.94 -11.75
CA ILE A 428 4.25 6.32 -11.48
C ILE A 428 5.09 6.97 -10.40
N LEU A 429 5.35 6.25 -9.29
CA LEU A 429 6.26 6.72 -8.25
C LEU A 429 7.65 7.02 -8.80
N GLY A 430 8.22 6.09 -9.57
CA GLY A 430 9.56 6.23 -10.17
C GLY A 430 9.68 7.31 -11.25
N GLN A 431 8.58 7.88 -11.75
CA GLN A 431 8.65 9.07 -12.62
C GLN A 431 8.97 10.35 -11.83
N ARG A 432 8.51 10.42 -10.57
CA ARG A 432 8.77 11.55 -9.64
C ARG A 432 9.97 11.29 -8.74
N PHE A 433 10.06 10.09 -8.17
CA PHE A 433 11.07 9.66 -7.21
C PHE A 433 12.11 8.76 -7.87
N PRO A 434 13.19 8.36 -7.17
CA PRO A 434 14.15 7.41 -7.72
C PRO A 434 13.48 6.10 -8.16
N MET A 435 13.70 5.71 -9.42
CA MET A 435 13.18 4.47 -9.98
C MET A 435 13.85 3.26 -9.29
N ARG A 436 13.07 2.49 -8.50
CA ARG A 436 13.57 1.31 -7.78
C ARG A 436 12.58 0.15 -7.76
N THR A 437 13.08 -1.05 -7.51
CA THR A 437 12.24 -2.22 -7.19
C THR A 437 11.68 -2.07 -5.78
N LEU A 438 10.37 -2.23 -5.63
CA LEU A 438 9.69 -2.02 -4.36
C LEU A 438 9.20 -3.36 -3.77
N PRO A 439 9.36 -3.58 -2.46
CA PRO A 439 8.80 -4.75 -1.79
C PRO A 439 7.28 -4.82 -1.92
N TYR A 440 6.75 -6.03 -1.95
CA TYR A 440 5.32 -6.29 -1.90
C TYR A 440 4.73 -5.81 -0.57
N ILE A 441 3.54 -5.24 -0.59
CA ILE A 441 2.75 -4.97 0.61
C ILE A 441 1.76 -6.11 0.76
N THR A 442 1.81 -6.78 1.90
CA THR A 442 1.12 -8.05 2.14
C THR A 442 -0.41 -7.94 2.00
N HIS A 443 -1.03 -9.05 1.58
CA HIS A 443 -2.47 -9.14 1.29
C HIS A 443 -3.30 -9.43 2.54
N HIS A 444 -3.40 -8.44 3.42
CA HIS A 444 -4.21 -8.44 4.66
C HIS A 444 -4.55 -6.97 5.00
N PRO A 445 -5.21 -6.63 6.12
CA PRO A 445 -5.59 -5.24 6.42
C PRO A 445 -4.43 -4.25 6.23
N ARG A 446 -4.67 -3.19 5.46
CA ARG A 446 -3.66 -2.19 5.07
C ARG A 446 -3.98 -0.85 5.72
N SER A 447 -3.07 -0.32 6.52
CA SER A 447 -3.22 0.98 7.15
C SER A 447 -2.60 2.10 6.30
N LEU A 448 -3.26 3.24 6.26
CA LEU A 448 -2.79 4.43 5.57
C LEU A 448 -3.37 5.69 6.22
N SER A 449 -2.61 6.77 6.25
CA SER A 449 -3.12 8.08 6.66
C SER A 449 -3.99 8.69 5.54
N LEU A 450 -5.24 9.06 5.84
CA LEU A 450 -6.13 9.74 4.90
C LEU A 450 -5.52 11.06 4.38
N PRO A 451 -4.96 11.94 5.23
CA PRO A 451 -4.20 13.10 4.77
C PRO A 451 -3.13 12.77 3.72
N LEU A 452 -2.34 11.70 3.94
CA LEU A 452 -1.24 11.33 3.04
C LEU A 452 -1.71 10.58 1.79
N LEU A 453 -2.83 9.83 1.86
CA LEU A 453 -3.51 9.29 0.69
C LEU A 453 -4.00 10.41 -0.22
N LYS A 454 -4.59 11.46 0.37
CA LYS A 454 -5.03 12.65 -0.36
C LYS A 454 -3.84 13.38 -0.99
N GLU A 455 -2.70 13.49 -0.30
CA GLU A 455 -1.47 14.07 -0.89
C GLU A 455 -0.92 13.26 -2.06
N ALA A 456 -0.97 11.94 -1.99
CA ALA A 456 -0.60 11.08 -3.11
C ALA A 456 -1.52 11.35 -4.33
N ALA A 457 -2.83 11.47 -4.11
CA ALA A 457 -3.78 11.85 -5.16
C ALA A 457 -3.56 13.28 -5.68
N GLN A 458 -3.22 14.24 -4.82
CA GLN A 458 -2.87 15.62 -5.20
C GLN A 458 -1.61 15.69 -6.05
N THR A 459 -0.64 14.81 -5.77
CA THR A 459 0.62 14.68 -6.52
C THR A 459 0.41 13.99 -7.87
N PHE A 460 -0.45 12.97 -7.94
CA PHE A 460 -0.69 12.17 -9.13
C PHE A 460 -2.18 12.12 -9.54
N PRO A 461 -2.82 13.29 -9.80
CA PRO A 461 -4.28 13.36 -9.98
C PRO A 461 -4.76 12.48 -11.14
N ASP A 462 -4.03 12.48 -12.27
CA ASP A 462 -4.39 11.68 -13.43
C ASP A 462 -4.24 10.17 -13.18
N ALA A 463 -3.27 9.73 -12.38
CA ALA A 463 -3.11 8.29 -12.09
C ALA A 463 -4.30 7.74 -11.27
N PHE A 464 -4.78 8.53 -10.30
CA PHE A 464 -5.94 8.19 -9.47
C PHE A 464 -7.24 8.26 -10.28
N ALA A 465 -7.42 9.31 -11.09
CA ALA A 465 -8.61 9.50 -11.92
C ALA A 465 -8.69 8.55 -13.14
N ASN A 466 -7.55 8.18 -13.74
CA ASN A 466 -7.53 7.22 -14.85
C ASN A 466 -7.84 5.80 -14.39
N THR A 467 -7.52 5.47 -13.14
CA THR A 467 -7.78 4.13 -12.58
C THR A 467 -9.27 3.80 -12.56
N THR A 468 -10.13 4.81 -12.37
CA THR A 468 -11.59 4.63 -12.35
C THR A 468 -12.21 4.47 -13.73
N LEU A 469 -11.51 4.84 -14.81
CA LEU A 469 -11.97 4.61 -16.19
C LEU A 469 -12.06 3.12 -16.50
N ALA A 470 -11.26 2.30 -15.82
CA ALA A 470 -11.35 0.84 -15.87
C ALA A 470 -12.49 0.35 -14.99
N ARG A 471 -13.69 0.24 -15.60
CA ARG A 471 -14.88 -0.37 -14.99
C ARG A 471 -14.62 -1.81 -14.59
N PHE A 472 -13.83 -2.52 -15.40
CA PHE A 472 -13.39 -3.88 -15.13
C PHE A 472 -11.87 -3.91 -14.93
N ARG A 473 -11.39 -4.81 -14.07
CA ARG A 473 -9.95 -5.00 -13.86
C ARG A 473 -9.24 -5.29 -15.20
N ALA A 474 -8.20 -4.50 -15.46
CA ALA A 474 -7.32 -4.62 -16.62
C ALA A 474 -8.05 -4.60 -17.99
N GLN A 475 -9.20 -3.92 -18.06
CA GLN A 475 -9.87 -3.54 -19.31
C GLN A 475 -8.88 -2.91 -20.29
N GLU A 476 -8.78 -3.40 -21.53
CA GLU A 476 -7.70 -3.05 -22.48
C GLU A 476 -7.84 -1.64 -23.06
N GLU A 477 -9.07 -1.13 -23.21
CA GLU A 477 -9.40 0.10 -23.95
C GLU A 477 -9.12 1.38 -23.15
N VAL A 478 -8.68 1.25 -21.90
CA VAL A 478 -8.50 2.36 -20.95
C VAL A 478 -7.07 2.34 -20.39
N PRO A 479 -6.63 3.44 -19.73
CA PRO A 479 -5.30 3.48 -19.13
C PRO A 479 -5.06 2.38 -18.08
N ASP A 480 -3.79 2.03 -17.87
CA ASP A 480 -3.40 1.07 -16.82
C ASP A 480 -3.77 1.60 -15.42
N SER A 481 -4.59 0.83 -14.69
CA SER A 481 -4.93 1.09 -13.28
C SER A 481 -3.70 1.04 -12.38
N ILE A 482 -3.69 1.84 -11.31
CA ILE A 482 -2.74 1.70 -10.19
C ILE A 482 -3.39 0.90 -9.04
N GLN A 483 -2.56 0.31 -8.17
CA GLN A 483 -3.00 -0.08 -6.84
C GLN A 483 -2.69 1.06 -5.87
N ALA A 484 -3.73 1.74 -5.38
CA ALA A 484 -3.61 3.05 -4.73
C ALA A 484 -2.92 2.97 -3.36
N PHE A 485 -3.20 1.93 -2.56
CA PHE A 485 -2.57 1.74 -1.26
C PHE A 485 -1.07 1.47 -1.37
N PHE A 486 -0.63 0.67 -2.35
CA PHE A 486 0.78 0.46 -2.61
C PHE A 486 1.46 1.76 -3.05
N LEU A 487 0.83 2.52 -3.95
CA LEU A 487 1.36 3.82 -4.37
C LEU A 487 1.53 4.75 -3.17
N ALA A 488 0.48 4.93 -2.37
CA ALA A 488 0.48 5.86 -1.25
C ALA A 488 1.40 5.42 -0.10
N SER A 489 1.54 4.12 0.16
CA SER A 489 2.46 3.61 1.19
C SER A 489 3.91 3.95 0.84
N TRP A 490 4.34 3.66 -0.39
CA TRP A 490 5.70 3.98 -0.82
C TRP A 490 5.90 5.47 -1.11
N TYR A 491 4.84 6.21 -1.43
CA TYR A 491 4.85 7.67 -1.47
C TYR A 491 5.28 8.25 -0.12
N ILE A 492 4.72 7.79 1.00
CA ILE A 492 5.09 8.27 2.35
C ILE A 492 6.60 8.07 2.61
N VAL A 493 7.13 6.90 2.28
CA VAL A 493 8.55 6.56 2.47
C VAL A 493 9.46 7.49 1.65
N GLU A 494 9.13 7.73 0.38
CA GLU A 494 9.91 8.61 -0.48
C GLU A 494 9.74 10.10 -0.13
N ARG A 495 8.57 10.52 0.37
CA ARG A 495 8.35 11.88 0.88
C ARG A 495 9.14 12.16 2.16
N HIS A 496 9.28 11.17 3.04
CA HIS A 496 10.16 11.29 4.21
C HIS A 496 11.62 11.47 3.79
N ARG A 497 12.07 10.70 2.78
CA ARG A 497 13.41 10.85 2.19
C ARG A 497 13.61 12.24 1.58
N GLU A 498 12.62 12.73 0.82
CA GLU A 498 12.61 14.06 0.21
C GLU A 498 12.70 15.17 1.28
N ALA A 499 11.91 15.06 2.36
CA ALA A 499 11.91 16.00 3.48
C ALA A 499 13.26 16.09 4.19
N LEU A 500 13.91 14.95 4.48
CA LEU A 500 15.23 14.91 5.11
C LEU A 500 16.30 15.61 4.25
N LEU A 501 16.34 15.29 2.95
CA LEU A 501 17.32 15.86 2.02
C LEU A 501 17.06 17.35 1.77
N TRP A 502 15.79 17.77 1.66
CA TRP A 502 15.42 19.16 1.46
C TRP A 502 15.81 20.00 2.67
N THR A 503 15.53 19.49 3.87
CA THR A 503 15.84 20.17 5.13
C THR A 503 17.34 20.44 5.25
N TRP A 504 18.18 19.46 4.91
CA TRP A 504 19.63 19.63 4.95
C TRP A 504 20.15 20.55 3.83
N ALA A 505 19.81 20.27 2.57
CA ALA A 505 20.39 20.99 1.44
C ALA A 505 19.83 22.42 1.28
N VAL A 506 18.51 22.60 1.45
CA VAL A 506 17.82 23.86 1.20
C VAL A 506 17.68 24.68 2.47
N ALA A 507 17.04 24.14 3.51
CA ALA A 507 16.74 24.94 4.70
C ALA A 507 17.96 25.22 5.57
N LYS A 508 18.79 24.19 5.84
CA LYS A 508 19.99 24.33 6.70
C LYS A 508 21.13 25.04 5.97
N TRP A 509 21.55 24.53 4.82
CA TRP A 509 22.75 25.04 4.13
C TRP A 509 22.45 26.15 3.10
N GLY A 510 21.35 26.06 2.38
CA GLY A 510 20.92 27.15 1.48
C GLY A 510 20.49 28.40 2.24
N GLY A 511 19.84 28.22 3.39
CA GLY A 511 19.34 29.31 4.23
C GLY A 511 18.43 30.28 3.47
N GLU A 512 18.28 31.50 4.00
CA GLU A 512 17.48 32.55 3.35
C GLU A 512 18.06 32.98 1.98
N ALA A 513 19.38 32.90 1.81
CA ALA A 513 20.04 33.24 0.55
C ALA A 513 19.69 32.27 -0.60
N GLY A 514 19.29 31.03 -0.27
CA GLY A 514 18.97 29.98 -1.24
C GLY A 514 20.15 29.59 -2.14
N TRP A 515 21.38 29.91 -1.73
CA TRP A 515 22.60 29.78 -2.53
C TRP A 515 23.68 28.99 -1.81
N ILE A 516 24.34 28.08 -2.54
CA ILE A 516 25.45 27.26 -2.08
C ILE A 516 26.73 27.78 -2.75
N SER A 517 27.46 28.64 -2.05
CA SER A 517 28.76 29.13 -2.49
C SER A 517 29.85 28.05 -2.39
N SER A 518 31.05 28.35 -2.87
CA SER A 518 32.19 27.43 -2.76
C SER A 518 32.54 27.12 -1.29
N GLU A 519 32.37 28.12 -0.42
CA GLU A 519 32.63 28.03 1.02
C GLU A 519 31.55 27.18 1.71
N VAL A 520 30.28 27.40 1.39
CA VAL A 520 29.16 26.60 1.91
C VAL A 520 29.31 25.15 1.47
N SER A 521 29.59 24.90 0.19
CA SER A 521 29.81 23.54 -0.34
C SER A 521 30.96 22.82 0.37
N ARG A 522 32.05 23.53 0.69
CA ARG A 522 33.17 22.98 1.47
C ARG A 522 32.75 22.65 2.91
N ALA A 523 32.00 23.53 3.58
CA ALA A 523 31.49 23.28 4.92
C ALA A 523 30.51 22.09 4.96
N MET A 524 29.65 21.95 3.94
CA MET A 524 28.78 20.77 3.77
C MET A 524 29.62 19.48 3.65
N TRP A 525 30.71 19.53 2.89
CA TRP A 525 31.61 18.40 2.72
C TRP A 525 32.35 18.05 4.01
N GLU A 526 32.84 19.06 4.74
CA GLU A 526 33.52 18.90 6.03
C GLU A 526 32.60 18.27 7.08
N GLU A 527 31.34 18.68 7.16
CA GLU A 527 30.34 18.05 8.05
C GLU A 527 30.20 16.55 7.76
N LEU A 528 30.08 16.17 6.49
CA LEU A 528 29.98 14.77 6.10
C LEU A 528 31.29 14.00 6.36
N ALA A 529 32.43 14.61 6.08
CA ALA A 529 33.75 13.99 6.21
C ALA A 529 34.11 13.74 7.67
N GLN A 530 33.97 14.75 8.54
CA GLN A 530 34.27 14.66 9.96
C GLN A 530 33.40 13.62 10.64
N ALA A 531 32.09 13.63 10.37
CA ALA A 531 31.16 12.66 10.95
C ALA A 531 31.48 11.21 10.57
N ASN A 532 32.12 10.98 9.42
CA ASN A 532 32.41 9.62 8.92
C ASN A 532 33.90 9.26 9.01
N GLY A 533 34.71 10.05 9.73
CA GLY A 533 36.13 9.78 9.93
C GLY A 533 36.96 9.77 8.63
N ALA A 534 36.54 10.53 7.61
CA ALA A 534 37.31 10.69 6.39
C ALA A 534 38.54 11.57 6.64
N ALA A 535 39.65 11.27 5.94
CA ALA A 535 40.86 12.07 6.05
C ALA A 535 40.66 13.50 5.51
N ASP A 536 41.38 14.46 6.09
CA ASP A 536 41.36 15.85 5.65
C ASP A 536 41.71 15.96 4.15
N GLY A 537 40.90 16.72 3.41
CA GLY A 537 41.07 16.91 1.96
C GLY A 537 40.66 15.71 1.09
N ALA A 538 40.05 14.66 1.66
CA ALA A 538 39.56 13.54 0.87
C ALA A 538 38.42 13.97 -0.08
N ASN A 539 38.54 13.59 -1.36
CA ASN A 539 37.51 13.82 -2.38
C ASN A 539 36.38 12.78 -2.37
N LYS A 540 36.49 11.78 -1.48
CA LYS A 540 35.55 10.68 -1.30
C LYS A 540 35.37 10.39 0.18
N ILE A 541 34.14 10.06 0.58
CA ILE A 541 33.78 9.67 1.94
C ILE A 541 33.19 8.27 1.89
N ASP A 542 33.84 7.34 2.57
CA ASP A 542 33.31 5.98 2.76
C ASP A 542 32.28 6.00 3.88
N VAL A 543 31.04 5.67 3.55
CA VAL A 543 29.92 5.67 4.49
C VAL A 543 29.66 4.25 4.93
N ARG A 544 29.67 4.06 6.25
CA ARG A 544 29.34 2.79 6.90
C ARG A 544 27.89 2.79 7.37
N ARG A 545 27.34 1.60 7.57
CA ARG A 545 26.01 1.43 8.14
C ARG A 545 25.92 2.14 9.50
N PRO A 546 24.96 3.07 9.71
CA PRO A 546 24.80 3.73 11.00
C PRO A 546 24.44 2.75 12.11
N VAL A 547 24.93 3.03 13.33
CA VAL A 547 24.54 2.32 14.56
C VAL A 547 23.62 3.24 15.36
N ARG A 548 22.44 2.74 15.67
CA ARG A 548 21.31 3.47 16.25
C ARG A 548 20.89 2.80 17.56
N ARG A 549 20.10 3.51 18.35
CA ARG A 549 19.48 3.06 19.60
C ARG A 549 18.05 3.58 19.74
N SER A 550 17.51 4.21 18.70
CA SER A 550 16.16 4.76 18.68
C SER A 550 15.13 3.72 19.17
N ARG A 551 15.23 2.50 18.64
CA ARG A 551 14.35 1.39 18.98
C ARG A 551 14.46 0.85 20.40
N ASP A 552 15.54 1.16 21.12
CA ASP A 552 15.73 0.72 22.51
C ASP A 552 14.75 1.45 23.44
N ALA A 553 14.29 2.64 23.03
CA ALA A 553 13.38 3.49 23.79
C ALA A 553 11.91 3.38 23.34
N ASP A 554 11.58 2.55 22.34
CA ASP A 554 10.21 2.46 21.81
C ASP A 554 9.19 2.14 22.92
N ALA A 555 9.48 1.15 23.77
CA ALA A 555 8.59 0.74 24.85
C ALA A 555 8.38 1.84 25.91
N ASP A 556 9.47 2.52 26.30
CA ASP A 556 9.45 3.64 27.24
C ASP A 556 8.69 4.85 26.66
N ALA A 557 8.83 5.11 25.36
CA ALA A 557 8.10 6.17 24.67
C ALA A 557 6.60 5.88 24.62
N PHE A 558 6.18 4.64 24.32
CA PHE A 558 4.77 4.24 24.38
C PHE A 558 4.18 4.43 25.79
N GLU A 559 4.90 3.95 26.81
CA GLU A 559 4.47 4.06 28.21
C GLU A 559 4.32 5.52 28.64
N LYS A 560 5.36 6.34 28.44
CA LYS A 560 5.35 7.75 28.86
C LYS A 560 4.38 8.62 28.07
N ALA A 561 4.09 8.26 26.82
CA ALA A 561 3.10 8.96 26.01
C ALA A 561 1.65 8.51 26.31
N GLY A 562 1.46 7.49 27.15
CA GLY A 562 0.13 6.90 27.39
C GLY A 562 -0.46 6.23 26.14
N VAL A 563 0.37 5.81 25.19
CA VAL A 563 -0.04 5.18 23.93
C VAL A 563 0.13 3.67 24.06
N PRO A 564 -0.92 2.85 23.85
CA PRO A 564 -0.77 1.40 23.89
C PRO A 564 0.24 0.90 22.85
N ALA A 565 1.23 0.15 23.30
CA ALA A 565 2.22 -0.49 22.42
C ALA A 565 1.59 -1.56 21.50
N PRO A 566 2.19 -1.86 20.32
CA PRO A 566 1.71 -2.92 19.45
C PRO A 566 1.74 -4.29 20.16
N LYS A 567 0.71 -5.11 19.95
CA LYS A 567 0.58 -6.42 20.59
C LYS A 567 1.13 -7.56 19.74
N ASN A 568 0.86 -7.52 18.44
CA ASN A 568 1.10 -8.63 17.51
C ASN A 568 2.02 -8.25 16.33
N THR A 569 2.19 -6.95 16.08
CA THR A 569 3.04 -6.43 15.02
C THR A 569 4.43 -6.12 15.56
N GLN A 570 5.43 -6.75 14.97
CA GLN A 570 6.83 -6.42 15.22
C GLN A 570 7.28 -5.27 14.33
N TYR A 571 7.61 -4.14 14.95
CA TYR A 571 8.27 -3.04 14.26
C TYR A 571 9.66 -3.53 13.82
N SER A 572 9.99 -3.40 12.54
CA SER A 572 11.25 -3.88 11.97
C SER A 572 12.17 -2.72 11.60
N PHE A 573 11.60 -1.58 11.20
CA PHE A 573 12.31 -0.33 10.93
C PHE A 573 11.39 0.85 11.23
N SER A 574 11.96 1.95 11.73
CA SER A 574 11.26 3.21 11.98
C SER A 574 11.88 4.31 11.13
N SER A 575 11.08 5.23 10.60
CA SER A 575 11.58 6.37 9.82
C SER A 575 12.52 7.28 10.63
N HIS A 576 12.48 7.24 11.97
CA HIS A 576 13.47 7.89 12.83
C HIS A 576 14.91 7.41 12.59
N ASP A 577 15.08 6.21 12.02
CA ASP A 577 16.36 5.63 11.63
C ASP A 577 16.67 5.82 10.13
N GLY A 578 15.95 6.74 9.47
CA GLY A 578 16.23 7.22 8.13
C GLY A 578 15.36 6.64 7.03
N HIS A 579 16.01 6.08 6.01
CA HIS A 579 15.34 5.65 4.78
C HIS A 579 15.59 4.16 4.49
N ALA A 580 14.56 3.35 4.75
CA ALA A 580 14.66 1.88 4.72
C ALA A 580 15.05 1.31 3.34
N LEU A 581 14.53 1.89 2.25
CA LEU A 581 14.72 1.34 0.90
C LEU A 581 16.17 1.40 0.44
N SER A 582 16.93 2.42 0.87
CA SER A 582 18.37 2.51 0.56
C SER A 582 19.13 1.31 1.10
N TYR A 583 18.78 0.82 2.29
CA TYR A 583 19.43 -0.36 2.85
C TYR A 583 19.05 -1.65 2.12
N LEU A 584 17.86 -1.74 1.55
CA LEU A 584 17.50 -2.87 0.68
C LEU A 584 18.33 -2.87 -0.62
N ASP A 585 18.68 -1.70 -1.13
CA ASP A 585 19.52 -1.52 -2.31
C ASP A 585 21.01 -1.82 -2.02
N TRP A 586 21.46 -1.61 -0.78
CA TRP A 586 22.83 -1.89 -0.33
C TRP A 586 23.06 -3.30 0.22
N SER A 587 21.99 -4.06 0.45
CA SER A 587 22.06 -5.41 1.05
C SER A 587 21.71 -6.51 0.06
N TRP A 588 22.42 -7.61 0.17
CA TRP A 588 22.04 -8.84 -0.49
C TRP A 588 20.85 -9.50 0.21
N PRO A 589 19.99 -10.23 -0.52
CA PRO A 589 18.79 -10.85 0.06
C PRO A 589 19.04 -11.78 1.26
N TRP A 590 20.18 -12.48 1.31
CA TRP A 590 20.55 -13.36 2.43
C TRP A 590 21.10 -12.61 3.66
N GLU A 591 21.40 -11.32 3.55
CA GLU A 591 21.88 -10.48 4.66
C GLU A 591 20.73 -9.80 5.41
N ARG A 592 19.51 -9.93 4.89
CA ARG A 592 18.31 -9.35 5.46
C ARG A 592 17.86 -10.15 6.67
N SER A 593 17.30 -9.45 7.66
CA SER A 593 16.66 -10.08 8.82
C SER A 593 15.46 -10.93 8.39
N ARG A 594 14.89 -11.74 9.29
CA ARG A 594 13.62 -12.48 9.04
C ARG A 594 12.51 -11.56 8.51
N ASN A 595 12.52 -10.29 8.91
CA ASN A 595 11.53 -9.29 8.52
C ASN A 595 12.04 -8.33 7.43
N GLY A 596 13.21 -8.59 6.84
CA GLY A 596 13.72 -7.88 5.66
C GLY A 596 14.61 -6.69 5.90
N TYR A 597 14.25 -5.86 6.87
CA TYR A 597 14.88 -4.57 7.09
C TYR A 597 16.09 -4.68 8.03
N PRO A 598 17.11 -3.82 7.87
CA PRO A 598 18.29 -3.87 8.72
C PRO A 598 17.94 -3.44 10.15
N ASP A 599 18.40 -4.20 11.13
CA ASP A 599 18.38 -3.76 12.53
C ASP A 599 19.55 -2.82 12.79
N LEU A 600 19.31 -1.52 12.88
CA LEU A 600 20.39 -0.56 13.12
C LEU A 600 20.83 -0.53 14.60
N SER A 601 20.21 -1.29 15.50
CA SER A 601 20.65 -1.34 16.89
C SER A 601 22.08 -1.87 17.03
N GLY A 602 22.87 -1.26 17.90
CA GLY A 602 24.17 -1.80 18.30
C GLY A 602 23.99 -2.90 19.33
N GLU A 603 24.82 -3.95 19.31
CA GLU A 603 24.74 -5.02 20.32
C GLU A 603 24.78 -4.46 21.76
N THR A 604 23.83 -4.89 22.60
CA THR A 604 23.94 -4.79 24.06
C THR A 604 24.69 -6.02 24.56
N PRO A 605 25.86 -5.88 25.21
CA PRO A 605 26.55 -7.02 25.80
C PRO A 605 25.65 -7.70 26.84
N GLY A 606 25.24 -8.95 26.58
CA GLY A 606 24.46 -9.78 27.51
C GLY A 606 22.97 -9.95 27.20
N GLU A 607 22.36 -9.11 26.35
CA GLU A 607 20.95 -9.24 25.96
C GLU A 607 20.84 -9.67 24.49
N ARG A 608 20.75 -10.98 24.25
CA ARG A 608 20.35 -11.49 22.93
C ARG A 608 18.87 -11.16 22.72
N ARG A 609 18.56 -10.01 22.10
CA ARG A 609 17.23 -9.77 21.55
C ARG A 609 16.86 -10.94 20.63
N ARG A 610 15.62 -11.43 20.72
CA ARG A 610 15.09 -12.51 19.87
C ARG A 610 14.90 -12.11 18.39
N HIS A 611 15.50 -11.00 17.94
CA HIS A 611 15.40 -10.56 16.55
C HIS A 611 16.29 -11.40 15.64
N ALA A 612 15.67 -12.42 15.07
CA ALA A 612 15.72 -12.73 13.65
C ALA A 612 17.08 -12.59 12.94
N ARG A 613 18.02 -13.50 13.23
CA ARG A 613 19.12 -13.96 12.36
C ARG A 613 19.54 -12.95 11.26
N SER A 614 20.01 -11.76 11.64
CA SER A 614 20.96 -11.09 10.78
C SER A 614 22.15 -12.05 10.70
N TRP A 615 22.47 -12.60 9.52
CA TRP A 615 23.61 -13.51 9.37
C TRP A 615 24.94 -12.85 9.74
N LEU A 616 24.95 -11.51 9.92
CA LEU A 616 26.10 -10.71 10.28
C LEU A 616 25.75 -9.79 11.48
N PRO A 617 26.47 -9.87 12.61
CA PRO A 617 26.29 -8.95 13.73
C PRO A 617 26.63 -7.50 13.36
N SER A 618 25.95 -6.53 13.96
CA SER A 618 26.36 -5.12 13.96
C SER A 618 27.41 -4.88 15.06
N ASP A 619 28.63 -5.37 14.88
CA ASP A 619 29.72 -5.07 15.82
C ASP A 619 30.09 -3.57 15.74
N ARG A 620 30.32 -2.95 16.90
CA ARG A 620 30.71 -1.55 17.06
C ARG A 620 32.08 -1.24 16.45
N SER A 621 32.99 -2.21 16.34
CA SER A 621 34.34 -1.94 15.85
C SER A 621 34.48 -1.99 14.31
N GLU A 622 33.57 -2.67 13.60
CA GLU A 622 33.65 -2.85 12.14
C GLU A 622 32.27 -2.82 11.45
N THR A 623 31.57 -1.69 11.54
CA THR A 623 30.32 -1.50 10.79
C THR A 623 30.59 -1.56 9.28
N ARG A 624 29.83 -2.40 8.56
CA ARG A 624 29.98 -2.62 7.12
C ARG A 624 29.86 -1.33 6.30
N HIS A 625 30.75 -1.18 5.31
CA HIS A 625 30.63 -0.15 4.27
C HIS A 625 29.35 -0.35 3.44
N VAL A 626 28.53 0.70 3.31
CA VAL A 626 27.27 0.67 2.55
C VAL A 626 27.35 1.44 1.23
N CYS A 627 28.09 2.55 1.19
CA CYS A 627 28.22 3.38 0.00
C CYS A 627 29.40 4.37 0.11
N GLN A 628 29.75 5.03 -0.99
CA GLN A 628 30.81 6.06 -1.03
C GLN A 628 30.25 7.34 -1.65
N ILE A 629 30.40 8.47 -0.96
CA ILE A 629 30.08 9.81 -1.48
C ILE A 629 31.29 10.33 -2.24
N SER A 630 31.09 10.88 -3.43
CA SER A 630 32.15 11.48 -4.25
C SER A 630 31.85 12.96 -4.47
N LEU A 631 32.77 13.85 -4.07
CA LEU A 631 32.57 15.30 -4.16
C LEU A 631 32.23 15.73 -5.59
N SER A 632 33.01 15.29 -6.57
CA SER A 632 32.81 15.59 -8.00
C SER A 632 31.54 15.02 -8.63
N LYS A 633 30.92 14.01 -8.01
CA LYS A 633 29.70 13.36 -8.52
C LYS A 633 28.44 13.94 -7.87
N CYS A 634 28.51 14.16 -6.56
CA CYS A 634 27.36 14.54 -5.74
C CYS A 634 27.21 16.06 -5.63
N PHE A 635 28.31 16.81 -5.72
CA PHE A 635 28.34 18.26 -5.74
C PHE A 635 28.82 18.76 -7.10
N ALA A 636 28.68 20.06 -7.37
CA ALA A 636 29.24 20.71 -8.55
C ALA A 636 30.50 21.52 -8.19
N PRO A 637 31.63 20.90 -7.79
CA PRO A 637 32.81 21.62 -7.30
C PRO A 637 33.50 22.50 -8.36
N GLN A 638 33.14 22.32 -9.64
CA GLN A 638 33.67 23.10 -10.77
C GLN A 638 32.86 24.37 -11.07
N ALA A 639 31.71 24.57 -10.41
CA ALA A 639 30.94 25.80 -10.53
C ALA A 639 31.65 26.91 -9.75
N SER A 640 32.53 27.67 -10.41
CA SER A 640 33.35 28.72 -9.79
C SER A 640 32.54 29.80 -9.06
N ALA A 641 31.25 29.96 -9.36
CA ALA A 641 30.33 30.90 -8.72
C ALA A 641 29.38 30.28 -7.67
N GLY A 642 29.41 28.95 -7.47
CA GLY A 642 28.42 28.22 -6.67
C GLY A 642 27.17 27.82 -7.45
N GLU A 643 26.15 27.33 -6.75
CA GLU A 643 24.86 26.90 -7.32
C GLU A 643 23.68 27.22 -6.39
N SER A 644 22.45 27.21 -6.90
CA SER A 644 21.28 27.34 -6.03
C SER A 644 21.09 26.07 -5.18
N ALA A 645 20.62 26.25 -3.94
CA ALA A 645 20.36 25.13 -3.02
C ALA A 645 19.30 24.17 -3.58
N ASP A 646 18.32 24.71 -4.29
CA ASP A 646 17.31 23.94 -5.01
C ASP A 646 17.91 23.09 -6.17
N SER A 647 18.96 23.57 -6.86
CA SER A 647 19.65 22.78 -7.89
C SER A 647 20.40 21.59 -7.28
N LEU A 648 21.14 21.83 -6.19
CA LEU A 648 21.82 20.77 -5.44
C LEU A 648 20.81 19.75 -4.91
N PHE A 649 19.71 20.22 -4.31
CA PHE A 649 18.63 19.36 -3.81
C PHE A 649 18.05 18.49 -4.94
N ARG A 650 17.67 19.08 -6.07
CA ARG A 650 17.12 18.32 -7.22
C ARG A 650 18.12 17.28 -7.72
N ARG A 651 19.42 17.57 -7.68
CA ARG A 651 20.48 16.62 -8.01
C ARG A 651 20.51 15.44 -7.04
N ILE A 652 20.60 15.66 -5.73
CA ILE A 652 20.78 14.58 -4.76
C ILE A 652 19.49 13.82 -4.43
N ALA A 653 18.34 14.50 -4.49
CA ALA A 653 17.03 13.91 -4.21
C ALA A 653 16.52 13.06 -5.37
N PHE A 654 16.74 13.48 -6.63
CA PHE A 654 16.12 12.82 -7.79
C PHE A 654 17.14 12.36 -8.83
N ALA A 655 17.94 13.27 -9.40
CA ALA A 655 18.78 12.96 -10.56
C ALA A 655 19.93 11.98 -10.28
N GLN A 656 20.52 12.08 -9.08
CA GLN A 656 21.63 11.27 -8.58
C GLN A 656 21.26 10.70 -7.22
N ALA A 657 20.12 9.98 -7.16
CA ALA A 657 19.57 9.45 -5.91
C ALA A 657 20.58 8.66 -5.04
N SER A 658 21.52 7.95 -5.66
CA SER A 658 22.61 7.25 -4.94
C SER A 658 23.47 8.18 -4.06
N CYS A 659 23.65 9.45 -4.46
CA CYS A 659 24.31 10.45 -3.64
C CYS A 659 23.44 10.83 -2.43
N GLY A 660 22.16 11.14 -2.64
CA GLY A 660 21.23 11.48 -1.55
C GLY A 660 21.08 10.34 -0.54
N ASP A 661 20.95 9.10 -1.01
CA ASP A 661 20.86 7.91 -0.16
C ASP A 661 22.10 7.78 0.73
N CYS A 662 23.28 8.02 0.17
CA CYS A 662 24.54 7.94 0.91
C CYS A 662 24.72 9.11 1.89
N ILE A 663 24.32 10.32 1.50
CA ILE A 663 24.29 11.52 2.36
C ILE A 663 23.34 11.30 3.54
N LEU A 664 22.17 10.69 3.35
CA LEU A 664 21.24 10.35 4.43
C LEU A 664 21.90 9.44 5.47
N ALA A 665 22.58 8.37 5.05
CA ALA A 665 23.30 7.49 5.98
C ALA A 665 24.43 8.22 6.71
N ALA A 666 25.20 9.06 6.02
CA ALA A 666 26.26 9.88 6.61
C ALA A 666 25.73 10.86 7.67
N LEU A 667 24.59 11.50 7.42
CA LEU A 667 23.95 12.44 8.35
C LEU A 667 23.26 11.74 9.52
N LEU A 668 22.75 10.52 9.34
CA LEU A 668 22.28 9.69 10.45
C LEU A 668 23.41 9.31 11.40
N HIS A 669 24.60 9.04 10.87
CA HIS A 669 25.80 8.84 11.67
C HIS A 669 26.16 10.13 12.43
N ALA A 670 26.15 11.28 11.75
CA ALA A 670 26.40 12.59 12.34
C ALA A 670 25.39 12.97 13.44
N SER A 671 24.15 12.48 13.34
CA SER A 671 23.10 12.69 14.35
C SER A 671 23.30 11.85 15.62
N GLY A 672 24.24 10.90 15.60
CA GLY A 672 24.54 10.02 16.73
C GLY A 672 23.60 8.82 16.84
N ALA A 673 23.45 8.32 18.07
CA ALA A 673 22.72 7.07 18.33
C ALA A 673 21.20 7.19 18.18
N SER A 674 20.63 8.39 18.26
CA SER A 674 19.18 8.62 18.14
C SER A 674 18.92 10.01 17.57
N GLY A 675 17.74 10.21 16.98
CA GLY A 675 17.34 11.50 16.41
C GLY A 675 17.97 11.81 15.03
N ILE A 676 17.74 13.04 14.59
CA ILE A 676 18.02 13.54 13.22
C ILE A 676 18.59 14.97 13.22
N SER A 677 19.22 15.39 14.33
CA SER A 677 19.67 16.77 14.52
C SER A 677 20.60 17.29 13.42
N ALA A 678 21.41 16.43 12.80
CA ALA A 678 22.34 16.85 11.75
C ALA A 678 21.65 17.29 10.45
N PHE A 679 20.42 16.84 10.21
CA PHE A 679 19.63 17.29 9.07
C PHE A 679 19.13 18.72 9.25
N LEU A 680 18.84 19.10 10.50
CA LEU A 680 18.06 20.28 10.83
C LEU A 680 18.88 21.58 10.81
N PRO A 681 18.27 22.73 10.46
CA PRO A 681 18.84 24.05 10.68
C PRO A 681 19.23 24.27 12.15
N PRO A 682 20.18 25.18 12.45
CA PRO A 682 20.51 25.52 13.84
C PRO A 682 19.29 26.13 14.55
N PRO A 683 19.16 26.00 15.89
CA PRO A 683 18.03 26.55 16.65
C PRO A 683 17.82 28.06 16.46
N SER A 684 18.88 28.80 16.13
CA SER A 684 18.84 30.24 15.85
C SER A 684 18.31 30.59 14.46
N ALA A 685 18.05 29.61 13.58
CA ALA A 685 17.53 29.86 12.24
C ALA A 685 16.04 30.24 12.30
N THR A 686 15.75 31.50 11.99
CA THR A 686 14.40 32.05 11.95
C THR A 686 14.09 32.64 10.59
N LEU A 687 12.81 32.67 10.22
CA LEU A 687 12.34 33.29 8.97
C LEU A 687 11.09 34.14 9.24
N HIS A 688 10.96 35.27 8.57
CA HIS A 688 9.72 36.07 8.61
C HIS A 688 8.78 35.63 7.49
N VAL A 689 7.59 35.14 7.83
CA VAL A 689 6.61 34.62 6.87
C VAL A 689 5.23 35.28 7.05
N ALA A 690 4.39 35.21 6.02
CA ALA A 690 3.02 35.71 6.12
C ALA A 690 2.25 34.95 7.23
N PRO A 691 1.27 35.59 7.90
CA PRO A 691 0.54 34.98 9.02
C PRO A 691 -0.10 33.62 8.71
N SER A 692 -0.54 33.40 7.46
CA SER A 692 -1.11 32.13 7.00
C SER A 692 -0.16 30.93 7.10
N PHE A 693 1.15 31.16 7.17
CA PHE A 693 2.16 30.09 7.27
C PHE A 693 2.45 29.67 8.72
N ILE A 694 1.97 30.42 9.70
CA ILE A 694 2.17 30.13 11.13
C ILE A 694 1.33 28.92 11.54
N ASP A 695 0.09 28.89 11.07
CA ASP A 695 -0.89 27.87 11.45
C ASP A 695 -0.78 26.60 10.58
N LEU A 696 0.34 26.44 9.84
CA LEU A 696 0.56 25.24 9.03
C LEU A 696 0.65 24.00 9.91
N GLY A 697 1.35 24.05 11.05
CA GLY A 697 1.49 22.91 11.97
C GLY A 697 1.90 21.64 11.22
N SER A 698 1.11 20.57 11.36
CA SER A 698 1.29 19.30 10.66
C SER A 698 1.08 19.36 9.15
N ARG A 699 0.52 20.45 8.58
CA ARG A 699 0.35 20.66 7.12
C ARG A 699 1.63 21.06 6.40
N ALA A 700 2.76 21.18 7.10
CA ALA A 700 4.05 21.44 6.46
C ALA A 700 4.35 20.38 5.38
N HIS A 701 4.48 20.81 4.12
CA HIS A 701 4.71 19.92 2.98
C HIS A 701 5.57 20.58 1.90
N LEU A 702 6.25 19.75 1.10
CA LEU A 702 6.91 20.14 -0.14
C LEU A 702 5.94 20.05 -1.33
N PRO A 703 6.24 20.63 -2.50
CA PRO A 703 5.31 20.71 -3.62
C PRO A 703 4.65 19.36 -3.99
N LEU A 704 3.33 19.38 -4.14
CA LEU A 704 2.49 18.23 -4.49
C LEU A 704 2.30 18.15 -6.01
N THR A 705 3.42 18.01 -6.71
CA THR A 705 3.53 18.03 -8.18
C THR A 705 4.12 16.71 -8.70
N PRO A 706 3.67 16.20 -9.86
CA PRO A 706 4.11 14.90 -10.37
C PRO A 706 5.53 14.91 -10.96
N ASP A 707 6.02 16.05 -11.45
CA ASP A 707 7.36 16.17 -12.05
C ASP A 707 8.27 17.07 -11.23
N TRP A 708 9.33 16.47 -10.67
CA TRP A 708 10.32 17.18 -9.87
C TRP A 708 11.17 18.16 -10.70
N ARG A 709 11.28 17.97 -12.02
CA ARG A 709 12.15 18.80 -12.89
C ARG A 709 11.63 20.23 -13.03
N THR A 710 10.31 20.38 -13.06
CA THR A 710 9.62 21.67 -13.18
C THR A 710 9.19 22.26 -11.84
N SER A 711 9.30 21.47 -10.77
CA SER A 711 8.94 21.88 -9.41
C SER A 711 9.98 22.83 -8.81
N ASN A 712 9.52 23.90 -8.16
CA ASN A 712 10.37 24.84 -7.45
C ASN A 712 10.48 24.46 -5.96
N PHE A 713 11.67 24.03 -5.52
CA PHE A 713 11.93 23.65 -4.13
C PHE A 713 12.75 24.70 -3.37
N SER A 714 12.91 25.92 -3.89
CA SER A 714 13.61 26.99 -3.18
C SER A 714 12.87 27.35 -1.88
N LEU A 715 13.63 27.73 -0.84
CA LEU A 715 13.04 28.14 0.45
C LEU A 715 12.00 29.25 0.27
N ALA A 716 12.29 30.26 -0.57
CA ALA A 716 11.38 31.36 -0.86
C ALA A 716 10.09 30.94 -1.59
N SER A 717 10.06 29.79 -2.26
CA SER A 717 8.83 29.26 -2.86
C SER A 717 7.98 28.48 -1.85
N ILE A 718 8.61 27.83 -0.87
CA ILE A 718 7.94 26.99 0.14
C ILE A 718 7.48 27.84 1.33
N LEU A 719 8.33 28.75 1.77
CA LEU A 719 8.10 29.72 2.83
C LEU A 719 8.46 31.11 2.30
N PRO A 720 7.53 31.78 1.59
CA PRO A 720 7.78 33.09 1.02
C PRO A 720 8.15 34.11 2.12
N PRO A 721 9.32 34.78 2.02
CA PRO A 721 9.72 35.75 3.01
C PRO A 721 8.77 36.95 2.98
N HIS A 722 8.37 37.42 4.14
CA HIS A 722 7.46 38.54 4.31
C HIS A 722 8.07 39.53 5.31
N PRO A 723 8.57 40.71 4.87
CA PRO A 723 9.31 41.65 5.74
C PRO A 723 8.54 42.13 6.97
N GLN A 724 7.21 42.21 6.88
CA GLN A 724 6.31 42.55 8.00
C GLN A 724 5.59 41.30 8.56
N GLY A 725 6.11 40.12 8.23
CA GLY A 725 5.56 38.83 8.63
C GLY A 725 5.85 38.51 10.08
N LYS A 726 5.32 37.41 10.59
CA LYS A 726 5.75 36.91 11.90
C LYS A 726 6.99 36.05 11.74
N GLN A 727 7.87 36.14 12.72
CA GLN A 727 9.05 35.32 12.81
C GLN A 727 8.66 33.89 13.25
N ILE A 728 9.13 32.89 12.52
CA ILE A 728 8.98 31.46 12.85
C ILE A 728 10.34 30.78 12.96
N SER A 729 10.41 29.68 13.71
CA SER A 729 11.60 28.82 13.75
C SER A 729 11.64 27.94 12.49
N LEU A 730 12.67 28.13 11.65
CA LEU A 730 12.85 27.31 10.45
C LEU A 730 13.14 25.85 10.83
N ARG A 731 13.87 25.64 11.93
CA ARG A 731 14.14 24.32 12.50
C ARG A 731 12.85 23.58 12.87
N THR A 732 11.94 24.25 13.57
CA THR A 732 10.66 23.66 13.98
C THR A 732 9.81 23.30 12.77
N TRP A 733 9.70 24.19 11.80
CA TRP A 733 8.96 23.93 10.56
C TRP A 733 9.50 22.72 9.81
N CYS A 734 10.84 22.62 9.67
CA CYS A 734 11.48 21.46 9.03
C CYS A 734 11.25 20.17 9.81
N THR A 735 11.25 20.24 11.14
CA THR A 735 10.99 19.07 12.00
C THR A 735 9.54 18.59 11.81
N ARG A 736 8.56 19.49 11.72
CA ARG A 736 7.16 19.15 11.39
C ARG A 736 7.00 18.60 9.97
N LEU A 737 7.75 19.12 8.99
CA LEU A 737 7.79 18.56 7.63
C LEU A 737 8.24 17.10 7.63
N ILE A 738 9.29 16.77 8.40
CA ILE A 738 9.80 15.39 8.50
C ILE A 738 8.81 14.52 9.28
N GLN A 739 8.26 15.02 10.40
CA GLN A 739 7.26 14.33 11.21
C GLN A 739 6.04 13.90 10.38
N ARG A 740 5.55 14.77 9.48
CA ARG A 740 4.38 14.52 8.63
C ARG A 740 4.47 13.19 7.88
N TYR A 741 5.66 12.78 7.45
CA TYR A 741 5.89 11.57 6.68
C TYR A 741 6.50 10.43 7.51
N GLN A 742 6.33 10.42 8.83
CA GLN A 742 6.76 9.31 9.67
C GLN A 742 6.04 8.00 9.29
N TYR A 743 6.79 6.91 9.35
CA TYR A 743 6.31 5.57 9.05
C TYR A 743 7.08 4.51 9.82
N VAL A 744 6.46 3.34 9.95
CA VAL A 744 7.07 2.11 10.45
C VAL A 744 6.96 1.04 9.39
N LEU A 745 7.98 0.20 9.27
CA LEU A 745 7.90 -1.05 8.53
C LEU A 745 7.74 -2.18 9.53
N GLY A 746 6.60 -2.87 9.45
CA GLY A 746 6.19 -3.89 10.41
C GLY A 746 6.04 -5.27 9.79
N SER A 747 6.09 -6.29 10.62
CA SER A 747 5.71 -7.66 10.27
C SER A 747 4.69 -8.17 11.28
N THR A 748 3.62 -8.78 10.79
CA THR A 748 2.55 -9.36 11.60
C THR A 748 2.33 -10.80 11.13
N PRO A 749 2.18 -11.79 12.04
CA PRO A 749 1.81 -13.15 11.65
C PRO A 749 0.48 -13.16 10.90
N SER A 750 0.50 -13.60 9.64
CA SER A 750 -0.69 -13.61 8.79
C SER A 750 -0.69 -14.80 7.84
N THR A 751 -1.88 -15.30 7.51
CA THR A 751 -2.08 -16.45 6.63
C THR A 751 -3.06 -16.13 5.50
N PHE A 752 -2.79 -16.65 4.32
CA PHE A 752 -3.65 -16.50 3.14
C PHE A 752 -4.03 -17.89 2.62
N TYR A 753 -5.33 -18.15 2.51
CA TYR A 753 -5.86 -19.38 1.94
C TYR A 753 -6.83 -19.07 0.79
N LYS A 754 -6.71 -19.86 -0.27
CA LYS A 754 -7.70 -19.91 -1.35
C LYS A 754 -8.76 -20.94 -0.98
N VAL A 755 -10.01 -20.51 -0.90
CA VAL A 755 -11.16 -21.35 -0.63
C VAL A 755 -11.63 -21.98 -1.94
N GLU A 756 -11.02 -23.11 -2.31
CA GLU A 756 -11.31 -23.76 -3.61
C GLU A 756 -12.27 -24.96 -3.49
N TYR A 757 -12.17 -25.74 -2.40
CA TYR A 757 -12.85 -27.04 -2.25
C TYR A 757 -13.24 -27.33 -0.79
N ALA A 758 -14.46 -27.81 -0.56
CA ALA A 758 -14.98 -28.19 0.76
C ALA A 758 -14.13 -29.25 1.48
N SER A 759 -13.44 -30.11 0.73
CA SER A 759 -12.59 -31.17 1.30
C SER A 759 -11.30 -30.65 1.94
N ARG A 760 -10.81 -29.47 1.53
CA ARG A 760 -9.54 -28.89 2.03
C ARG A 760 -9.75 -27.84 3.12
N LEU A 761 -10.86 -27.12 3.06
CA LEU A 761 -11.14 -25.98 3.92
C LEU A 761 -11.02 -26.32 5.43
N PRO A 762 -11.56 -27.44 5.95
CA PRO A 762 -11.47 -27.75 7.39
C PRO A 762 -10.02 -27.86 7.88
N GLY A 763 -9.12 -28.42 7.08
CA GLY A 763 -7.70 -28.52 7.44
C GLY A 763 -6.97 -27.18 7.45
N GLN A 764 -7.36 -26.26 6.54
CA GLN A 764 -6.82 -24.90 6.51
C GLN A 764 -7.29 -24.09 7.73
N LEU A 765 -8.58 -24.18 8.06
CA LEU A 765 -9.18 -23.49 9.22
C LEU A 765 -8.59 -24.03 10.53
N LYS A 766 -8.51 -25.36 10.69
CA LYS A 766 -7.84 -25.98 11.84
C LYS A 766 -6.39 -25.51 12.00
N ALA A 767 -5.66 -25.35 10.90
CA ALA A 767 -4.27 -24.87 10.97
C ALA A 767 -4.18 -23.44 11.52
N VAL A 768 -5.17 -22.57 11.24
CA VAL A 768 -5.27 -21.24 11.87
C VAL A 768 -5.52 -21.40 13.36
N ASP A 769 -6.53 -22.18 13.75
CA ASP A 769 -6.93 -22.37 15.15
C ASP A 769 -5.79 -22.93 16.00
N ASP A 770 -5.04 -23.89 15.45
CA ASP A 770 -3.87 -24.48 16.10
C ASP A 770 -2.80 -23.42 16.41
N THR A 771 -2.70 -22.33 15.62
CA THR A 771 -1.75 -21.25 15.91
C THR A 771 -2.16 -20.38 17.09
N LEU A 772 -3.45 -20.30 17.43
CA LEU A 772 -3.96 -19.41 18.48
C LEU A 772 -3.44 -19.79 19.87
N ALA A 773 -3.06 -21.06 20.07
CA ALA A 773 -2.44 -21.54 21.29
C ALA A 773 -0.91 -21.37 21.35
N THR A 774 -0.29 -20.79 20.30
CA THR A 774 1.16 -20.62 20.21
C THR A 774 1.63 -19.24 20.68
N ALA A 775 2.95 -19.06 20.81
CA ALA A 775 3.54 -17.77 21.20
C ALA A 775 3.51 -16.71 20.08
N GLU A 776 3.34 -17.10 18.82
CA GLU A 776 3.22 -16.21 17.65
C GLU A 776 1.91 -16.56 16.91
N PRO A 777 0.72 -16.23 17.47
CA PRO A 777 -0.55 -16.63 16.89
C PRO A 777 -0.78 -15.92 15.55
N THR A 778 -1.47 -16.59 14.62
CA THR A 778 -1.93 -15.94 13.38
C THR A 778 -2.84 -14.79 13.75
N THR A 779 -2.47 -13.57 13.36
CA THR A 779 -3.24 -12.36 13.69
C THR A 779 -4.25 -12.04 12.60
N TYR A 780 -3.81 -12.11 11.34
CA TYR A 780 -4.67 -11.85 10.18
C TYR A 780 -4.83 -13.10 9.32
N VAL A 781 -6.04 -13.35 8.87
CA VAL A 781 -6.36 -14.44 7.94
C VAL A 781 -7.08 -13.84 6.75
N CYS A 782 -6.68 -14.23 5.55
CA CYS A 782 -7.43 -13.96 4.32
C CYS A 782 -7.94 -15.28 3.75
N LEU A 783 -9.26 -15.36 3.53
CA LEU A 783 -9.96 -16.51 2.97
C LEU A 783 -10.56 -16.16 1.61
N ASN A 784 -9.71 -16.09 0.59
CA ASN A 784 -10.11 -15.64 -0.74
C ASN A 784 -10.97 -16.70 -1.46
N ASP A 785 -12.15 -16.31 -1.93
CA ASP A 785 -13.22 -17.14 -2.53
C ASP A 785 -12.92 -17.57 -3.98
N ASP A 786 -11.96 -18.47 -4.16
CA ASP A 786 -11.65 -19.09 -5.47
C ASP A 786 -12.43 -20.41 -5.69
N ILE A 787 -13.74 -20.42 -5.42
CA ILE A 787 -14.56 -21.65 -5.38
C ILE A 787 -14.59 -22.36 -6.74
N LYS A 788 -14.24 -23.65 -6.75
CA LYS A 788 -14.19 -24.51 -7.95
C LYS A 788 -15.18 -25.68 -7.91
N GLU A 789 -16.18 -25.58 -7.04
CA GLU A 789 -17.22 -26.60 -6.86
C GLU A 789 -18.55 -26.13 -7.46
N GLY A 790 -19.41 -27.09 -7.85
CA GLY A 790 -20.79 -26.79 -8.22
C GLY A 790 -21.65 -26.45 -7.00
N ALA A 791 -22.93 -26.13 -7.23
CA ALA A 791 -23.85 -25.61 -6.20
C ALA A 791 -23.95 -26.44 -4.90
N GLU A 792 -23.81 -27.76 -4.95
CA GLU A 792 -23.78 -28.60 -3.73
C GLU A 792 -22.49 -28.41 -2.92
N GLY A 793 -21.33 -28.37 -3.59
CA GLY A 793 -20.05 -28.12 -2.93
C GLY A 793 -19.97 -26.71 -2.37
N THR A 794 -20.46 -25.69 -3.11
CA THR A 794 -20.60 -24.32 -2.61
C THR A 794 -21.46 -24.26 -1.34
N ARG A 795 -22.63 -24.94 -1.30
CA ARG A 795 -23.45 -24.99 -0.09
C ARG A 795 -22.71 -25.62 1.10
N LYS A 796 -21.91 -26.66 0.85
CA LYS A 796 -21.09 -27.29 1.88
C LYS A 796 -19.96 -26.38 2.38
N LEU A 797 -19.29 -25.66 1.47
CA LEU A 797 -18.30 -24.63 1.80
C LEU A 797 -18.90 -23.56 2.69
N ASN A 798 -20.08 -23.03 2.32
CA ASN A 798 -20.77 -22.00 3.08
C ASN A 798 -21.12 -22.48 4.49
N GLY A 799 -21.57 -23.73 4.65
CA GLY A 799 -21.81 -24.33 5.96
C GLY A 799 -20.55 -24.36 6.83
N ILE A 800 -19.43 -24.83 6.28
CA ILE A 800 -18.14 -24.89 6.99
C ILE A 800 -17.66 -23.49 7.39
N MET A 801 -17.70 -22.53 6.48
CA MET A 801 -17.30 -21.14 6.75
C MET A 801 -18.20 -20.53 7.82
N HIS A 802 -19.51 -20.68 7.70
CA HIS A 802 -20.47 -20.14 8.67
C HIS A 802 -20.25 -20.69 10.07
N GLU A 803 -20.06 -22.01 10.22
CA GLU A 803 -19.77 -22.65 11.51
C GLU A 803 -18.47 -22.11 12.12
N TRP A 804 -17.40 -21.98 11.32
CA TRP A 804 -16.11 -21.49 11.80
C TRP A 804 -16.14 -19.99 12.12
N PHE A 805 -16.87 -19.19 11.35
CA PHE A 805 -17.09 -17.78 11.64
C PHE A 805 -17.89 -17.57 12.93
N ALA A 806 -18.98 -18.31 13.10
CA ALA A 806 -19.82 -18.24 14.28
C ALA A 806 -19.09 -18.68 15.56
N SER A 807 -18.16 -19.64 15.46
CA SER A 807 -17.36 -20.08 16.61
C SER A 807 -16.34 -19.04 17.09
N HIS A 808 -15.90 -18.12 16.21
CA HIS A 808 -14.92 -17.08 16.55
C HIS A 808 -15.55 -15.71 16.83
N TRP A 809 -16.58 -15.33 16.08
CA TRP A 809 -17.13 -13.97 16.07
C TRP A 809 -18.66 -13.96 16.13
N SER A 810 -19.20 -14.48 17.23
CA SER A 810 -20.65 -14.53 17.49
C SER A 810 -21.24 -13.19 17.95
N ALA A 811 -20.41 -12.28 18.48
CA ALA A 811 -20.86 -10.99 18.99
C ALA A 811 -21.29 -10.05 17.85
N ARG A 812 -22.46 -9.41 18.01
CA ARG A 812 -22.99 -8.45 17.05
C ARG A 812 -22.21 -7.13 17.05
N ILE A 813 -22.22 -6.44 15.92
CA ILE A 813 -21.69 -5.07 15.78
C ILE A 813 -22.82 -4.03 15.81
N PRO A 814 -22.52 -2.75 16.10
CA PRO A 814 -23.50 -1.68 15.97
C PRO A 814 -24.14 -1.64 14.57
N GLY A 815 -25.46 -1.51 14.50
CA GLY A 815 -26.20 -1.45 13.23
C GLY A 815 -26.57 -2.81 12.63
N GLU A 816 -26.14 -3.92 13.24
CA GLU A 816 -26.55 -5.27 12.82
C GLU A 816 -27.99 -5.58 13.28
N ILE A 817 -28.85 -6.03 12.36
CA ILE A 817 -30.23 -6.43 12.68
C ILE A 817 -30.26 -7.81 13.37
N SER A 818 -31.36 -8.11 14.05
CA SER A 818 -31.60 -9.47 14.51
C SER A 818 -32.04 -10.33 13.33
N LEU A 819 -31.12 -11.15 12.82
CA LEU A 819 -31.38 -12.15 11.78
C LEU A 819 -32.10 -13.38 12.34
#